data_AF-A0A849HFI8-F1
#
_entry.id   AF-A0A849HFI8-F1
#
_cell.length_a   1.000
_cell.length_b   1.000
_cell.length_c   1.000
_cell.angle_alpha   90.00
_cell.angle_beta   90.00
_cell.angle_gamma   90.00
#
_symmetry.space_group_name_H-M   'P 1'
#
loop_
_entity.id
_entity.type
_entity.pdbx_description
1 polymer ?
#
loop_
_entity_poly.entity_id
_entity_poly.type
_entity_poly.pdbx_seq_one_letter_code
_entity_poly.pdbx_strand_id
1 'polypeptide(L)'
;MSQEPRTPYGLRPLDPVRSIKTKLGALVAVTVAVATLLAVLATRAGWSPWLVVPVAVLVGLGVTQLLARGMTKPLRDMTIAAGHMAQGDYTQRVRTDSRDEVGELARAFNRMVATLELVDRQRRDLVANVSHELRTPITALQAVLENLVDGVTTPDAATLAAAHAQTERLSRLVSDLLDLSRVDAGIAPFRVADVVVAELLEDAVNQARTDGLRYAVRVDPADLTVPGDPERLHQLLANLLDNAARHSPAGGEIRVAATVSGDDVVLTVADQGPGIAPADREAVFERFTTSSAQHSGTGLGLAIARWVAQLHGGAIGVADSATGALLRVTLPRDHDRPVRHQEAPTMSTLTPPAPMPASPPPPPGALELRRFWPDAGAGRPGIVAACAVAGTLAALIIPDRNLGLGVAIVFATIAGVVLFAGSWRPWTWLDWADVALVTLLVAMLVVRDAAWITMLCLLAALALVVVNVTKARTVIGMLLGAASVPFAALRGLPWLGRSLRPAQGARAWLPVVRTVLVTLVLLVVFGALFASADAVFATWVDAITPNISIGDVPARIVLGVFIAAGTLAAAYVALAPPAVDSVRIPLKASRRRFEWLAPLVAVDGVFAVFLVAQATALFGGHAYLRETTGLTYADYVHQGFGQLTVATILTLTVIAWVAHKAPADLVRNLALGALAVMTLVVVVSALYRMSVYEEAYGFTRLRLLVSVFEGWLGVVVLLVLVAGALGRAGWLVPTAVRLGAVGLLGLAVLNPDLWIAEHNLARQDTATVPVDYAYLGGLSADAYPALWKLPQPEFACVTGTGELTLPDRGDWLDWNHGRSTGLDLAAQRPPATTAQASAAGCDTLQR
;
A
#
# COMPACT_ATOMS: atom_id res chain seq x y z
N MET A 1 1.19 37.37 1.75
CA MET A 1 1.59 36.64 2.98
C MET A 1 0.36 36.53 3.90
N SER A 2 -0.47 35.51 3.68
CA SER A 2 -1.68 35.24 4.47
C SER A 2 -1.35 34.14 5.49
N GLN A 3 -1.23 34.52 6.76
CA GLN A 3 -1.17 33.56 7.87
C GLN A 3 -2.54 32.90 8.01
N GLU A 4 -2.68 31.64 7.61
CA GLU A 4 -3.77 30.80 8.09
C GLU A 4 -3.63 30.60 9.61
N PRO A 5 -4.74 30.68 10.37
CA PRO A 5 -4.71 30.54 11.81
C PRO A 5 -4.29 29.12 12.21
N ARG A 6 -3.45 29.03 13.25
CA ARG A 6 -3.12 27.77 13.94
C ARG A 6 -4.42 27.13 14.42
N THR A 7 -4.91 26.09 13.76
CA THR A 7 -5.89 25.18 14.37
C THR A 7 -5.17 24.41 15.49
N PRO A 8 -5.52 24.59 16.78
CA PRO A 8 -4.72 24.04 17.89
C PRO A 8 -4.86 22.53 18.14
N TYR A 9 -5.65 21.78 17.35
CA TYR A 9 -5.98 20.39 17.69
C TYR A 9 -5.94 19.45 16.48
N GLY A 10 -4.78 19.37 15.82
CA GLY A 10 -4.42 18.17 15.08
C GLY A 10 -3.55 17.30 15.98
N LEU A 11 -4.15 16.41 16.79
CA LEU A 11 -3.38 15.45 17.59
C LEU A 11 -2.51 14.61 16.65
N ARG A 12 -1.19 14.81 16.72
CA ARG A 12 -0.18 14.01 16.00
C ARG A 12 0.65 13.21 17.01
N PRO A 13 0.05 12.23 17.70
CA PRO A 13 0.69 11.52 18.81
C PRO A 13 1.94 10.71 18.39
N LEU A 14 2.08 10.44 17.08
CA LEU A 14 3.18 9.65 16.53
C LEU A 14 4.36 10.49 16.03
N ASP A 15 4.30 11.82 16.07
CA ASP A 15 5.40 12.70 15.64
C ASP A 15 6.76 12.48 16.35
N PRO A 16 6.83 12.06 17.64
CA PRO A 16 8.10 11.77 18.31
C PRO A 16 8.86 10.57 17.75
N VAL A 17 8.19 9.67 17.03
CA VAL A 17 8.74 8.39 16.57
C VAL A 17 9.63 8.62 15.34
N ARG A 18 10.87 8.11 15.41
CA ARG A 18 11.92 8.36 14.40
C ARG A 18 11.90 7.41 13.20
N SER A 19 11.07 6.37 13.20
CA SER A 19 10.93 5.46 12.05
C SER A 19 9.49 5.23 11.66
N ILE A 20 9.20 5.33 10.37
CA ILE A 20 7.89 5.07 9.77
C ILE A 20 7.42 3.63 10.01
N LYS A 21 8.35 2.66 10.05
CA LYS A 21 8.03 1.25 10.38
C LYS A 21 7.51 1.13 11.81
N THR A 22 8.13 1.83 12.75
CA THR A 22 7.71 1.85 14.15
C THR A 22 6.36 2.57 14.30
N LYS A 23 6.10 3.64 13.55
CA LYS A 23 4.78 4.29 13.51
C LYS A 23 3.69 3.36 12.98
N LEU A 24 3.94 2.62 11.90
CA LEU A 24 3.04 1.60 11.36
C LEU A 24 2.79 0.46 12.35
N GLY A 25 3.83 -0.02 13.03
CA GLY A 25 3.70 -1.03 14.08
C GLY A 25 2.88 -0.54 15.27
N ALA A 26 3.15 0.67 15.76
CA ALA A 26 2.41 1.29 16.86
C ALA A 26 0.94 1.55 16.50
N LEU A 27 0.67 1.97 15.26
CA LEU A 27 -0.69 2.12 14.73
C LEU A 27 -1.48 0.81 14.86
N VAL A 28 -0.93 -0.29 14.35
CA VAL A 28 -1.58 -1.61 14.41
C VAL A 28 -1.77 -2.05 15.85
N ALA A 29 -0.72 -1.93 16.68
CA ALA A 29 -0.78 -2.34 18.09
C ALA A 29 -1.83 -1.56 18.89
N VAL A 30 -1.90 -0.23 18.74
CA VAL A 30 -2.90 0.61 19.41
C VAL A 30 -4.31 0.29 18.92
N THR A 31 -4.51 0.13 17.61
CA THR A 31 -5.82 -0.24 17.04
C THR A 31 -6.31 -1.57 17.60
N VAL A 32 -5.45 -2.60 17.59
CA VAL A 32 -5.80 -3.92 18.13
C VAL A 32 -6.06 -3.84 19.64
N ALA A 33 -5.18 -3.18 20.40
CA ALA A 33 -5.35 -3.06 21.85
C ALA A 33 -6.65 -2.32 22.23
N VAL A 34 -7.00 -1.24 21.53
CA VAL A 34 -8.26 -0.51 21.75
C VAL A 34 -9.46 -1.38 21.39
N ALA A 35 -9.44 -2.05 20.24
CA ALA A 35 -10.53 -2.94 19.82
C ALA A 35 -10.73 -4.09 20.81
N THR A 36 -9.65 -4.74 21.26
CA THR A 36 -9.70 -5.82 22.25
C THR A 36 -10.15 -5.32 23.62
N LEU A 37 -9.65 -4.17 24.09
CA LEU A 37 -10.07 -3.59 25.37
C LEU A 37 -11.56 -3.26 25.37
N LEU A 38 -12.04 -2.62 24.30
CA LEU A 38 -13.47 -2.34 24.13
C LEU A 38 -14.28 -3.63 24.10
N ALA A 39 -13.77 -4.66 23.41
CA ALA A 39 -14.45 -5.94 23.36
C ALA A 39 -14.59 -6.59 24.74
N VAL A 40 -13.51 -6.60 25.53
CA VAL A 40 -13.51 -7.15 26.89
C VAL A 40 -14.36 -6.33 27.85
N LEU A 41 -14.30 -5.00 27.78
CA LEU A 41 -15.11 -4.12 28.63
C LEU A 41 -16.60 -4.28 28.32
N ALA A 42 -16.96 -4.33 27.04
CA ALA A 42 -18.34 -4.48 26.62
C ALA A 42 -18.91 -5.85 27.00
N THR A 43 -18.15 -6.94 26.82
CA THR A 43 -18.60 -8.27 27.28
C THR A 43 -18.74 -8.34 28.80
N ARG A 44 -17.85 -7.71 29.57
CA ARG A 44 -17.98 -7.60 31.04
C ARG A 44 -19.15 -6.72 31.48
N ALA A 45 -19.53 -5.72 30.68
CA ALA A 45 -20.71 -4.90 30.91
C ALA A 45 -22.03 -5.59 30.50
N GLY A 46 -21.97 -6.86 30.09
CA GLY A 46 -23.13 -7.63 29.66
C GLY A 46 -23.63 -7.28 28.26
N TRP A 47 -22.84 -6.56 27.45
CA TRP A 47 -23.23 -6.24 26.08
C TRP A 47 -23.19 -7.51 25.21
N SER A 48 -24.23 -7.68 24.40
CA SER A 48 -24.34 -8.82 23.47
C SER A 48 -23.14 -8.86 22.50
N PRO A 49 -22.51 -10.03 22.26
CA PRO A 49 -21.37 -10.17 21.34
C PRO A 49 -21.62 -9.60 19.94
N TRP A 50 -22.87 -9.63 19.47
CA TRP A 50 -23.31 -9.07 18.20
C TRP A 50 -23.15 -7.56 18.09
N LEU A 51 -23.16 -6.84 19.21
CA LEU A 51 -22.87 -5.41 19.27
C LEU A 51 -21.38 -5.11 19.42
N VAL A 52 -20.72 -5.92 20.25
CA VAL A 52 -19.34 -5.71 20.63
C VAL A 52 -18.42 -5.70 19.41
N VAL A 53 -18.59 -6.66 18.50
CA VAL A 53 -17.72 -6.82 17.33
C VAL A 53 -17.82 -5.63 16.37
N PRO A 54 -19.02 -5.21 15.89
CA PRO A 54 -19.15 -4.02 15.05
C PRO A 54 -18.60 -2.74 15.68
N VAL A 55 -18.89 -2.50 16.96
CA VAL A 55 -18.43 -1.28 17.67
C VAL A 55 -16.91 -1.28 17.77
N ALA A 56 -16.30 -2.40 18.16
CA ALA A 56 -14.85 -2.53 18.24
C ALA A 56 -14.18 -2.29 16.87
N VAL A 57 -14.75 -2.82 15.79
CA VAL A 57 -14.25 -2.59 14.42
C VAL A 57 -14.37 -1.12 14.01
N LEU A 58 -15.53 -0.49 14.24
CA LEU A 58 -15.75 0.92 13.90
C LEU A 58 -14.81 1.85 14.66
N VAL A 59 -14.64 1.64 15.97
CA VAL A 59 -13.71 2.42 16.78
C VAL A 59 -12.26 2.16 16.35
N GLY A 60 -11.90 0.90 16.08
CA GLY A 60 -10.58 0.53 15.56
C GLY A 60 -10.25 1.23 14.24
N LEU A 61 -11.20 1.28 13.30
CA LEU A 61 -11.07 2.02 12.04
C LEU A 61 -10.95 3.53 12.28
N GLY A 62 -11.73 4.10 13.19
CA GLY A 62 -11.67 5.51 13.58
C GLY A 62 -10.31 5.90 14.15
N VAL A 63 -9.79 5.12 15.10
CA VAL A 63 -8.45 5.29 15.69
C VAL A 63 -7.38 5.16 14.61
N THR A 64 -7.48 4.16 13.74
CA THR A 64 -6.53 3.96 12.64
C THR A 64 -6.50 5.18 11.72
N GLN A 65 -7.67 5.70 11.33
CA GLN A 65 -7.77 6.84 10.43
C GLN A 65 -7.27 8.14 11.07
N LEU A 66 -7.54 8.33 12.37
CA LEU A 66 -7.03 9.48 13.13
C LEU A 66 -5.50 9.48 13.14
N LEU A 67 -4.88 8.34 13.46
CA LEU A 67 -3.44 8.18 13.55
C LEU A 67 -2.76 8.22 12.16
N ALA A 68 -3.35 7.58 11.15
CA ALA A 68 -2.81 7.52 9.79
C ALA A 68 -2.80 8.89 9.10
N ARG A 69 -3.78 9.76 9.36
CA ARG A 69 -3.86 11.13 8.81
C ARG A 69 -2.60 11.94 9.09
N GLY A 70 -2.00 11.79 10.27
CA GLY A 70 -0.77 12.48 10.65
C GLY A 70 0.44 12.07 9.80
N MET A 71 0.48 10.81 9.36
CA MET A 71 1.59 10.26 8.58
C MET A 71 1.47 10.58 7.08
N THR A 72 0.26 10.58 6.52
CA THR A 72 0.06 10.74 5.06
C THR A 72 -0.03 12.18 4.60
N LYS A 73 -0.37 13.13 5.49
CA LYS A 73 -0.54 14.55 5.13
C LYS A 73 0.74 15.18 4.53
N PRO A 74 1.94 15.03 5.12
CA PRO A 74 3.15 15.63 4.57
C PRO A 74 3.46 15.17 3.14
N LEU A 75 3.27 13.88 2.84
CA LEU A 75 3.49 13.34 1.49
C LEU A 75 2.55 13.96 0.45
N ARG A 76 1.28 14.21 0.84
CA ARG A 76 0.32 14.90 -0.02
C ARG A 76 0.70 16.35 -0.23
N ASP A 77 1.11 17.05 0.82
CA ASP A 77 1.54 18.45 0.75
C ASP A 77 2.78 18.59 -0.15
N MET A 78 3.72 17.64 -0.09
CA MET A 78 4.88 17.58 -1.01
C MET A 78 4.47 17.35 -2.46
N THR A 79 3.49 16.48 -2.71
CA THR A 79 2.99 16.21 -4.07
C THR A 79 2.34 17.45 -4.67
N ILE A 80 1.56 18.18 -3.87
CA ILE A 80 0.95 19.45 -4.29
C ILE A 80 2.05 20.48 -4.56
N ALA A 81 3.01 20.64 -3.65
CA ALA A 81 4.12 21.58 -3.82
C ALA A 81 4.94 21.29 -5.08
N ALA A 82 5.25 20.02 -5.37
CA ALA A 82 5.91 19.64 -6.61
C ALA A 82 5.10 20.01 -7.87
N GLY A 83 3.78 19.91 -7.81
CA GLY A 83 2.89 20.35 -8.90
C GLY A 83 2.92 21.86 -9.15
N HIS A 84 2.99 22.67 -8.10
CA HIS A 84 3.14 24.13 -8.21
C HIS A 84 4.53 24.52 -8.72
N MET A 85 5.58 23.82 -8.29
CA MET A 85 6.93 24.02 -8.82
C MET A 85 7.03 23.74 -10.31
N ALA A 86 6.32 22.72 -10.81
CA ALA A 86 6.27 22.43 -12.24
C ALA A 86 5.64 23.57 -13.07
N GLN A 87 4.90 24.46 -12.41
CA GLN A 87 4.31 25.66 -13.01
C GLN A 87 5.17 26.93 -12.78
N GLY A 88 6.35 26.79 -12.16
CA GLY A 88 7.28 27.89 -11.88
C GLY A 88 7.05 28.61 -10.54
N ASP A 89 6.16 28.13 -9.68
CA ASP A 89 5.96 28.69 -8.34
C ASP A 89 6.86 28.00 -7.31
N TYR A 90 7.96 28.65 -6.95
CA TYR A 90 8.93 28.16 -5.94
C TYR A 90 8.67 28.68 -4.52
N THR A 91 7.59 29.43 -4.30
CA THR A 91 7.31 30.06 -2.99
C THR A 91 6.73 29.08 -1.97
N GLN A 92 6.18 27.95 -2.45
CA GLN A 92 5.53 26.96 -1.60
C GLN A 92 6.56 26.11 -0.84
N ARG A 93 6.45 26.08 0.49
CA ARG A 93 7.30 25.28 1.39
C ARG A 93 6.49 24.20 2.09
N VAL A 94 7.07 23.01 2.20
CA VAL A 94 6.45 21.89 2.91
C VAL A 94 6.83 22.00 4.39
N ARG A 95 5.87 22.34 5.25
CA ARG A 95 6.08 22.40 6.70
C ARG A 95 5.86 21.03 7.30
N THR A 96 6.90 20.43 7.87
CA THR A 96 6.77 19.20 8.66
C THR A 96 7.59 19.29 9.93
N ASP A 97 6.99 18.88 11.03
CA ASP A 97 7.63 18.74 12.35
C ASP A 97 8.06 17.28 12.60
N SER A 98 7.87 16.40 11.61
CA SER A 98 8.19 14.98 11.73
C SER A 98 9.70 14.75 11.79
N ARG A 99 10.13 13.82 12.66
CA ARG A 99 11.53 13.41 12.83
C ARG A 99 11.87 12.06 12.21
N ASP A 100 10.96 11.53 11.39
CA ASP A 100 11.11 10.28 10.66
C ASP A 100 11.71 10.51 9.26
N GLU A 101 11.74 9.43 8.47
CA GLU A 101 12.22 9.42 7.08
C GLU A 101 11.42 10.39 6.18
N VAL A 102 10.13 10.63 6.49
CA VAL A 102 9.30 11.61 5.78
C VAL A 102 9.72 13.04 6.13
N GLY A 103 10.08 13.28 7.40
CA GLY A 103 10.67 14.54 7.85
C GLY A 103 12.01 14.86 7.19
N GLU A 104 12.85 13.85 6.99
CA GLU A 104 14.10 13.99 6.24
C GLU A 104 13.88 14.32 4.78
N LEU A 105 12.95 13.62 4.12
CA LEU A 105 12.57 13.87 2.74
C LEU A 105 12.06 15.30 2.54
N ALA A 106 11.21 15.80 3.45
CA ALA A 106 10.70 17.17 3.37
C ALA A 106 11.80 18.23 3.55
N ARG A 107 12.79 17.98 4.42
CA ARG A 107 13.96 18.86 4.57
C ARG A 107 14.80 18.88 3.30
N ALA A 108 15.04 17.73 2.69
CA ALA A 108 15.74 17.64 1.41
C ALA A 108 14.99 18.37 0.28
N PHE A 109 13.67 18.19 0.21
CA PHE A 109 12.79 18.88 -0.74
C PHE A 109 12.84 20.40 -0.57
N ASN A 110 12.71 20.91 0.66
CA ASN A 110 12.78 22.36 0.90
C ASN A 110 14.16 22.96 0.55
N ARG A 111 15.26 22.22 0.74
CA ARG A 111 16.59 22.66 0.27
C ARG A 111 16.61 22.82 -1.25
N MET A 112 16.13 21.82 -1.98
CA MET A 112 16.03 21.87 -3.44
C MET A 112 15.19 23.07 -3.91
N VAL A 113 14.02 23.31 -3.29
CA VAL A 113 13.18 24.48 -3.60
C VAL A 113 13.93 25.80 -3.41
N ALA A 114 14.72 25.93 -2.33
CA ALA A 114 15.50 27.15 -2.09
C ALA A 114 16.57 27.37 -3.17
N THR A 115 17.24 26.31 -3.62
CA THR A 115 18.21 26.39 -4.70
C THR A 115 17.57 26.81 -6.02
N LEU A 116 16.41 26.22 -6.38
CA LEU A 116 15.68 26.60 -7.59
C LEU A 116 15.21 28.06 -7.56
N GLU A 117 14.68 28.53 -6.43
CA GLU A 117 14.26 29.92 -6.25
C GLU A 117 15.43 30.91 -6.38
N LEU A 118 16.63 30.53 -5.94
CA LEU A 118 17.84 31.33 -6.12
C LEU A 118 18.24 31.43 -7.60
N VAL A 119 18.32 30.29 -8.29
CA VAL A 119 18.70 30.24 -9.71
C VAL A 119 17.71 31.02 -10.58
N ASP A 120 16.41 30.89 -10.31
CA ASP A 120 15.37 31.61 -11.07
C ASP A 120 15.45 33.13 -10.87
N ARG A 121 15.74 33.59 -9.65
CA ARG A 121 15.98 35.02 -9.39
C ARG A 121 17.22 35.52 -10.13
N GLN A 122 18.35 34.82 -10.03
CA GLN A 122 19.58 35.17 -10.73
C GLN A 122 19.38 35.27 -12.25
N ARG A 123 18.62 34.33 -12.84
CA ARG A 123 18.25 34.37 -14.25
C ARG A 123 17.45 35.63 -14.60
N ARG A 124 16.46 35.99 -13.78
CA ARG A 124 15.61 37.18 -14.01
C ARG A 124 16.42 38.48 -13.90
N ASP A 125 17.27 38.60 -12.89
CA ASP A 125 18.13 39.77 -12.69
C ASP A 125 19.11 39.93 -13.86
N LEU A 126 19.71 38.83 -14.36
CA LEU A 126 20.55 38.86 -15.55
C LEU A 126 19.80 39.37 -16.78
N VAL A 127 18.62 38.83 -17.07
CA VAL A 127 17.81 39.26 -18.23
C VAL A 127 17.44 40.74 -18.11
N ALA A 128 17.07 41.20 -16.91
CA ALA A 128 16.74 42.60 -16.66
C ALA A 128 17.95 43.52 -16.91
N ASN A 129 19.12 43.19 -16.35
CA ASN A 129 20.33 44.00 -16.48
C ASN A 129 20.83 44.04 -17.94
N VAL A 130 20.88 42.90 -18.62
CA VAL A 130 21.26 42.84 -20.05
C VAL A 130 20.32 43.68 -20.91
N SER A 131 19.02 43.62 -20.64
CA SER A 131 18.02 44.42 -21.36
C SER A 131 18.22 45.92 -21.14
N HIS A 132 18.58 46.34 -19.93
CA HIS A 132 18.85 47.74 -19.59
C HIS A 132 20.13 48.26 -20.26
N GLU A 133 21.22 47.50 -20.20
CA GLU A 133 22.52 47.89 -20.76
C GLU A 133 22.53 47.93 -22.29
N LEU A 134 21.71 47.10 -22.96
CA LEU A 134 21.54 47.16 -24.42
C LEU A 134 20.63 48.32 -24.86
N ARG A 135 19.59 48.64 -24.09
CA ARG A 135 18.60 49.67 -24.46
C ARG A 135 19.24 51.05 -24.57
N THR A 136 20.07 51.43 -23.60
CA THR A 136 20.68 52.76 -23.53
C THR A 136 21.49 53.15 -24.79
N PRO A 137 22.48 52.35 -25.28
CA PRO A 137 23.21 52.69 -26.49
C PRO A 137 22.33 52.61 -27.75
N ILE A 138 21.36 51.70 -27.81
CA ILE A 138 20.42 51.61 -28.94
C ILE A 138 19.57 52.88 -29.03
N THR A 139 19.01 53.35 -27.92
CA THR A 139 18.23 54.59 -27.88
C THR A 139 19.08 55.81 -28.22
N ALA A 140 20.34 55.86 -27.77
CA ALA A 140 21.26 56.94 -28.13
C ALA A 140 21.59 56.93 -29.63
N LEU A 141 21.85 55.75 -30.22
CA LEU A 141 22.08 55.60 -31.66
C LEU A 141 20.84 55.97 -32.48
N GLN A 142 19.65 55.55 -32.03
CA GLN A 142 18.37 55.93 -32.65
C GLN A 142 18.18 57.43 -32.65
N ALA A 143 18.40 58.12 -31.52
CA ALA A 143 18.27 59.58 -31.44
C ALA A 143 19.23 60.32 -32.40
N VAL A 144 20.47 59.84 -32.53
CA VAL A 144 21.43 60.42 -33.48
C VAL A 144 20.97 60.21 -34.93
N LEU A 145 20.48 59.02 -35.26
CA LEU A 145 20.00 58.69 -36.61
C LEU A 145 18.69 59.41 -36.96
N GLU A 146 17.76 59.54 -36.02
CA GLU A 146 16.50 60.30 -36.19
C GLU A 146 16.79 61.77 -36.46
N ASN A 147 17.69 62.41 -35.69
CA ASN A 147 18.08 63.81 -35.92
C ASN A 147 18.70 64.05 -37.30
N LEU A 148 19.43 63.05 -37.83
CA LEU A 148 19.98 63.10 -39.19
C LEU A 148 18.88 62.94 -40.25
N VAL A 149 17.91 62.04 -40.03
CA VAL A 149 16.80 61.79 -40.95
C VAL A 149 15.82 62.96 -41.01
N ASP A 150 15.52 63.57 -39.86
CA ASP A 150 14.61 64.72 -39.74
C ASP A 150 15.24 66.05 -40.21
N GLY A 151 16.52 66.02 -40.61
CA GLY A 151 17.26 67.20 -41.07
C GLY A 151 17.60 68.21 -39.97
N VAL A 152 17.41 67.83 -38.69
CA VAL A 152 17.74 68.64 -37.52
C VAL A 152 19.26 68.77 -37.35
N THR A 153 20.01 67.71 -37.69
CA THR A 153 21.48 67.68 -37.70
C THR A 153 21.98 67.38 -39.11
N THR A 154 23.01 68.08 -39.58
CA THR A 154 23.62 67.77 -40.89
C THR A 154 24.59 66.59 -40.77
N PRO A 155 24.63 65.67 -41.74
CA PRO A 155 25.57 64.54 -41.73
C PRO A 155 27.00 65.03 -41.95
N ASP A 156 27.65 65.44 -40.87
CA ASP A 156 29.06 65.81 -40.82
C ASP A 156 29.92 64.65 -40.28
N ALA A 157 31.24 64.76 -40.45
CA ALA A 157 32.17 63.71 -40.04
C ALA A 157 32.10 63.43 -38.52
N ALA A 158 31.78 64.44 -37.71
CA ALA A 158 31.67 64.29 -36.25
C ALA A 158 30.44 63.47 -35.85
N THR A 159 29.27 63.71 -36.46
CA THR A 159 28.02 63.00 -36.16
C THR A 159 28.08 61.55 -36.64
N LEU A 160 28.67 61.29 -37.82
CA LEU A 160 28.90 59.93 -38.32
C LEU A 160 29.91 59.17 -37.44
N ALA A 161 30.97 59.83 -36.98
CA ALA A 161 31.92 59.22 -36.03
C ALA A 161 31.26 58.90 -34.69
N ALA A 162 30.35 59.74 -34.19
CA ALA A 162 29.59 59.48 -32.97
C ALA A 162 28.66 58.26 -33.11
N ALA A 163 27.93 58.14 -34.23
CA ALA A 163 27.11 56.97 -34.53
C ALA A 163 27.96 55.69 -34.64
N HIS A 164 29.11 55.76 -35.32
CA HIS A 164 30.04 54.64 -35.46
C HIS A 164 30.59 54.18 -34.09
N ALA A 165 30.98 55.14 -33.23
CA ALA A 165 31.45 54.84 -31.88
C ALA A 165 30.38 54.16 -31.02
N GLN A 166 29.09 54.50 -31.19
CA GLN A 166 27.99 53.80 -30.51
C GLN A 166 27.81 52.36 -31.02
N THR A 167 27.94 52.11 -32.34
CA THR A 167 27.89 50.74 -32.87
C THR A 167 29.08 49.89 -32.42
N GLU A 168 30.28 50.45 -32.34
CA GLU A 168 31.44 49.74 -31.78
C GLU A 168 31.27 49.43 -30.30
N ARG A 169 30.67 50.36 -29.52
CA ARG A 169 30.34 50.12 -28.11
C ARG A 169 29.33 48.97 -27.96
N LEU A 170 28.29 48.95 -28.79
CA LEU A 170 27.29 47.87 -28.78
C LEU A 170 27.92 46.52 -29.18
N SER A 171 28.79 46.51 -30.20
CA SER A 171 29.49 45.30 -30.65
C SER A 171 30.40 44.71 -29.56
N ARG A 172 31.11 45.57 -28.82
CA ARG A 172 31.91 45.16 -27.67
C ARG A 172 31.05 44.56 -26.56
N LEU A 173 29.95 45.22 -26.20
CA LEU A 173 29.04 44.74 -25.15
C LEU A 173 28.43 43.37 -25.50
N VAL A 174 28.02 43.17 -26.75
CA VAL A 174 27.51 41.87 -27.24
C VAL A 174 28.60 40.79 -27.20
N SER A 175 29.83 41.14 -27.58
CA SER A 175 30.96 40.21 -27.55
C SER A 175 31.30 39.81 -26.11
N ASP A 176 31.33 40.76 -25.18
CA ASP A 176 31.54 40.52 -23.75
C ASP A 176 30.45 39.61 -23.16
N LEU A 177 29.19 39.81 -23.56
CA LEU A 177 28.06 38.97 -23.14
C LEU A 177 28.17 37.53 -23.67
N LEU A 178 28.60 37.36 -24.92
CA LEU A 178 28.80 36.06 -25.55
C LEU A 178 29.97 35.30 -24.94
N ASP A 179 31.08 36.00 -24.65
CA ASP A 179 32.21 35.43 -23.92
C ASP A 179 31.75 34.94 -22.54
N LEU A 180 31.01 35.77 -21.78
CA LEU A 180 30.45 35.38 -20.49
C LEU A 180 29.49 34.18 -20.58
N SER A 181 28.65 34.10 -21.62
CA SER A 181 27.74 32.97 -21.83
C SER A 181 28.48 31.66 -22.16
N ARG A 182 29.58 31.72 -22.92
CA ARG A 182 30.42 30.55 -23.23
C ARG A 182 31.13 30.02 -21.99
N VAL A 183 31.46 30.95 -21.09
CA VAL A 183 32.06 30.67 -19.78
C VAL A 183 31.09 29.97 -18.84
N ASP A 184 29.87 30.50 -18.67
CA ASP A 184 28.85 29.89 -17.80
C ASP A 184 28.45 28.47 -18.29
N ALA A 185 28.64 28.18 -19.59
CA ALA A 185 28.40 26.88 -20.19
C ALA A 185 29.60 25.92 -20.12
N GLY A 186 30.79 26.39 -19.72
CA GLY A 186 32.01 25.58 -19.64
C GLY A 186 32.60 25.15 -21.00
N ILE A 187 32.28 25.85 -22.09
CA ILE A 187 32.58 25.43 -23.48
C ILE A 187 33.71 26.27 -24.12
N ALA A 188 34.42 27.10 -23.35
CA ALA A 188 35.54 27.86 -23.91
C ALA A 188 36.76 26.92 -24.14
N PRO A 189 37.27 26.77 -25.38
CA PRO A 189 38.51 26.05 -25.60
C PRO A 189 39.65 26.79 -24.88
N PHE A 190 40.30 26.11 -23.94
CA PHE A 190 41.41 26.64 -23.16
C PHE A 190 42.71 26.04 -23.70
N ARG A 191 43.52 26.86 -24.37
CA ARG A 191 44.77 26.40 -24.98
C ARG A 191 45.96 26.84 -24.13
N VAL A 192 46.48 25.93 -23.33
CA VAL A 192 47.63 26.24 -22.48
C VAL A 192 48.92 26.21 -23.30
N ALA A 193 49.70 27.28 -23.21
CA ALA A 193 51.06 27.41 -23.74
C ALA A 193 51.94 28.13 -22.70
N ASP A 194 53.26 27.98 -22.79
CA ASP A 194 54.19 28.79 -22.01
C ASP A 194 54.23 30.20 -22.58
N VAL A 195 53.63 31.16 -21.86
CA VAL A 195 53.54 32.56 -22.28
C VAL A 195 54.70 33.34 -21.67
N VAL A 196 55.52 33.97 -22.52
CA VAL A 196 56.60 34.88 -22.10
C VAL A 196 55.97 36.17 -21.56
N VAL A 197 56.10 36.41 -20.26
CA VAL A 197 55.39 37.51 -19.56
C VAL A 197 55.89 38.88 -20.04
N ALA A 198 57.18 39.01 -20.37
CA ALA A 198 57.73 40.25 -20.92
C ALA A 198 57.06 40.65 -22.23
N GLU A 199 56.97 39.73 -23.19
CA GLU A 199 56.32 39.97 -24.50
C GLU A 199 54.83 40.31 -24.31
N LEU A 200 54.14 39.55 -23.46
CA LEU A 200 52.72 39.77 -23.18
C LEU A 200 52.44 41.17 -22.58
N LEU A 201 53.25 41.62 -21.62
CA LEU A 201 53.07 42.95 -21.01
C LEU A 201 53.44 44.07 -21.97
N GLU A 202 54.50 43.91 -22.76
CA GLU A 202 54.90 44.89 -23.77
C GLU A 202 53.83 45.04 -24.86
N ASP A 203 53.30 43.93 -25.38
CA ASP A 203 52.25 43.91 -26.39
C ASP A 203 50.95 44.54 -25.86
N ALA A 204 50.53 44.18 -24.65
CA ALA A 204 49.34 44.74 -24.02
C ALA A 204 49.47 46.25 -23.78
N VAL A 205 50.64 46.73 -23.33
CA VAL A 205 50.90 48.16 -23.15
C VAL A 205 50.98 48.90 -24.47
N ASN A 206 51.62 48.33 -25.49
CA ASN A 206 51.70 48.94 -26.82
C ASN A 206 50.31 49.13 -27.43
N GLN A 207 49.38 48.19 -27.20
CA GLN A 207 48.00 48.29 -27.67
C GLN A 207 47.15 49.26 -26.83
N ALA A 208 47.42 49.39 -25.53
CA ALA A 208 46.65 50.25 -24.63
C ALA A 208 47.16 51.70 -24.56
N ARG A 209 48.24 52.04 -25.27
CA ARG A 209 48.86 53.38 -25.26
C ARG A 209 47.89 54.44 -25.74
N THR A 210 47.54 55.35 -24.84
CA THR A 210 46.73 56.55 -25.14
C THR A 210 47.60 57.80 -25.05
N ASP A 211 47.38 58.76 -25.95
CA ASP A 211 48.06 60.06 -25.93
C ASP A 211 47.84 60.78 -24.58
N GLY A 212 48.94 61.17 -23.93
CA GLY A 212 48.91 61.91 -22.66
C GLY A 212 49.09 61.07 -21.40
N LEU A 213 49.34 59.75 -21.48
CA LEU A 213 49.71 58.90 -20.34
C LEU A 213 51.12 58.30 -20.52
N ARG A 214 51.83 58.09 -19.41
CA ARG A 214 53.12 57.38 -19.39
C ARG A 214 52.91 55.94 -18.92
N TYR A 215 53.58 54.99 -19.56
CA TYR A 215 53.51 53.57 -19.20
C TYR A 215 54.91 53.08 -18.84
N ALA A 216 55.03 52.42 -17.68
CA ALA A 216 56.27 51.81 -17.22
C ALA A 216 56.07 50.31 -17.03
N VAL A 217 56.83 49.49 -17.75
CA VAL A 217 56.78 48.02 -17.67
C VAL A 217 58.02 47.51 -16.93
N ARG A 218 57.83 46.63 -15.95
CA ARG A 218 58.92 45.96 -15.23
C ARG A 218 58.64 44.49 -15.02
N VAL A 219 59.52 43.63 -15.52
CA VAL A 219 59.42 42.17 -15.35
C VAL A 219 60.66 41.66 -14.63
N ASP A 220 60.47 40.90 -13.55
CA ASP A 220 61.55 40.35 -12.74
C ASP A 220 61.22 38.90 -12.30
N PRO A 221 61.98 37.88 -12.76
CA PRO A 221 63.11 37.94 -13.70
C PRO A 221 62.68 38.19 -15.16
N ALA A 222 63.58 38.68 -16.02
CA ALA A 222 63.24 39.11 -17.39
C ALA A 222 62.77 37.98 -18.33
N ASP A 223 63.15 36.73 -18.05
CA ASP A 223 62.79 35.52 -18.80
C ASP A 223 61.57 34.78 -18.19
N LEU A 224 60.74 35.49 -17.42
CA LEU A 224 59.59 34.91 -16.74
C LEU A 224 58.55 34.38 -17.73
N THR A 225 58.21 33.09 -17.60
CA THR A 225 57.10 32.44 -18.31
C THR A 225 55.98 32.04 -17.35
N VAL A 226 54.75 32.03 -17.84
CA VAL A 226 53.57 31.53 -17.12
C VAL A 226 52.77 30.59 -18.02
N PRO A 227 52.34 29.42 -17.52
CA PRO A 227 51.48 28.53 -18.29
C PRO A 227 50.08 29.12 -18.41
N GLY A 228 49.60 29.33 -19.64
CA GLY A 228 48.29 29.92 -19.85
C GLY A 228 47.85 30.02 -21.30
N ASP A 229 46.62 30.50 -21.47
CA ASP A 229 46.07 30.84 -22.77
C ASP A 229 46.48 32.27 -23.13
N PRO A 230 47.34 32.47 -24.15
CA PRO A 230 47.90 33.78 -24.48
C PRO A 230 46.82 34.80 -24.87
N GLU A 231 45.79 34.37 -25.59
CA GLU A 231 44.70 35.27 -26.01
C GLU A 231 43.89 35.74 -24.80
N ARG A 232 43.63 34.84 -23.84
CA ARG A 232 42.88 35.18 -22.62
C ARG A 232 43.69 36.04 -21.67
N LEU A 233 44.97 35.75 -21.47
CA LEU A 233 45.84 36.59 -20.65
C LEU A 233 46.00 38.00 -21.23
N HIS A 234 46.04 38.11 -22.56
CA HIS A 234 46.02 39.39 -23.26
C HIS A 234 44.70 40.15 -23.00
N GLN A 235 43.56 39.45 -23.08
CA GLN A 235 42.24 40.01 -22.74
C GLN A 235 42.15 40.48 -21.28
N LEU A 236 42.73 39.73 -20.33
CA LEU A 236 42.82 40.15 -18.93
C LEU A 236 43.61 41.46 -18.81
N LEU A 237 44.79 41.54 -19.41
CA LEU A 237 45.63 42.74 -19.34
C LEU A 237 44.99 43.94 -20.03
N ALA A 238 44.38 43.74 -21.19
CA ALA A 238 43.63 44.77 -21.89
C ALA A 238 42.53 45.36 -21.01
N ASN A 239 41.77 44.52 -20.31
CA ASN A 239 40.72 44.97 -19.38
C ASN A 239 41.29 45.76 -18.19
N LEU A 240 42.42 45.35 -17.62
CA LEU A 240 43.06 46.07 -16.51
C LEU A 240 43.66 47.40 -16.95
N LEU A 241 44.32 47.44 -18.11
CA LEU A 241 44.96 48.64 -18.66
C LEU A 241 43.92 49.66 -19.14
N ASP A 242 42.85 49.21 -19.78
CA ASP A 242 41.70 50.05 -20.16
C ASP A 242 41.01 50.65 -18.91
N ASN A 243 40.91 49.87 -17.82
CA ASN A 243 40.45 50.41 -16.54
C ASN A 243 41.41 51.44 -15.94
N ALA A 244 42.71 51.17 -15.93
CA ALA A 244 43.74 52.07 -15.41
C ALA A 244 43.81 53.38 -16.21
N ALA A 245 43.72 53.31 -17.54
CA ALA A 245 43.76 54.46 -18.44
C ALA A 245 42.55 55.39 -18.25
N ARG A 246 41.34 54.82 -18.12
CA ARG A 246 40.10 55.59 -17.90
C ARG A 246 40.11 56.42 -16.60
N HIS A 247 40.74 55.91 -15.55
CA HIS A 247 40.69 56.53 -14.22
C HIS A 247 41.96 57.32 -13.88
N SER A 248 42.98 57.30 -14.74
CA SER A 248 44.21 58.06 -14.54
C SER A 248 44.03 59.54 -14.93
N PRO A 249 44.63 60.49 -14.19
CA PRO A 249 44.65 61.90 -14.59
C PRO A 249 45.57 62.13 -15.82
N ALA A 250 45.34 63.22 -16.55
CA ALA A 250 46.17 63.59 -17.70
C ALA A 250 47.64 63.78 -17.29
N GLY A 251 48.58 63.19 -18.04
CA GLY A 251 50.00 63.14 -17.71
C GLY A 251 50.39 62.10 -16.66
N GLY A 252 49.42 61.31 -16.17
CA GLY A 252 49.61 60.26 -15.18
C GLY A 252 50.47 59.09 -15.68
N GLU A 253 51.03 58.34 -14.75
CA GLU A 253 51.84 57.14 -15.02
C GLU A 253 51.09 55.87 -14.61
N ILE A 254 50.95 54.92 -15.55
CA ILE A 254 50.47 53.56 -15.31
C ILE A 254 51.67 52.62 -15.22
N ARG A 255 51.82 51.94 -14.07
CA ARG A 255 52.91 50.98 -13.86
C ARG A 255 52.38 49.57 -13.97
N VAL A 256 53.02 48.77 -14.81
CA VAL A 256 52.70 47.38 -15.05
C VAL A 256 53.92 46.56 -14.65
N ALA A 257 53.78 45.71 -13.62
CA ALA A 257 54.89 44.93 -13.13
C ALA A 257 54.53 43.46 -12.93
N ALA A 258 55.47 42.57 -13.23
CA ALA A 258 55.38 41.14 -12.98
C ALA A 258 56.56 40.71 -12.11
N THR A 259 56.27 40.07 -10.98
CA THR A 259 57.30 39.51 -10.09
C THR A 259 56.94 38.10 -9.65
N VAL A 260 57.96 37.29 -9.37
CA VAL A 260 57.76 35.97 -8.75
C VAL A 260 57.60 36.12 -7.24
N SER A 261 56.57 35.51 -6.67
CA SER A 261 56.33 35.47 -5.23
C SER A 261 56.00 34.04 -4.80
N GLY A 262 57.02 33.28 -4.38
CA GLY A 262 56.86 31.86 -4.08
C GLY A 262 56.61 31.05 -5.36
N ASP A 263 55.56 30.24 -5.36
CA ASP A 263 55.15 29.38 -6.49
C ASP A 263 54.22 30.10 -7.49
N ASP A 264 53.97 31.40 -7.29
CA ASP A 264 53.03 32.18 -8.11
C ASP A 264 53.73 33.37 -8.79
N VAL A 265 53.25 33.72 -9.98
CA VAL A 265 53.55 34.94 -10.72
C VAL A 265 52.53 36.00 -10.31
N VAL A 266 53.02 37.15 -9.82
CA VAL A 266 52.18 38.27 -9.42
C VAL A 266 52.30 39.38 -10.44
N LEU A 267 51.23 39.60 -11.20
CA LEU A 267 51.06 40.73 -12.12
C LEU A 267 50.37 41.86 -11.37
N THR A 268 50.85 43.09 -11.54
CA THR A 268 50.28 44.29 -10.93
C THR A 268 50.12 45.39 -11.95
N VAL A 269 48.95 46.04 -11.92
CA VAL A 269 48.65 47.24 -12.70
C VAL A 269 48.29 48.34 -11.72
N ALA A 270 49.11 49.38 -11.67
CA ALA A 270 48.96 50.52 -10.77
C ALA A 270 48.65 51.79 -11.56
N ASP A 271 47.59 52.50 -11.20
CA ASP A 271 47.26 53.81 -11.74
C ASP A 271 47.47 54.93 -10.71
N GLN A 272 47.20 56.18 -11.12
CA GLN A 272 47.26 57.38 -10.28
C GLN A 272 45.89 58.05 -10.10
N GLY A 273 44.81 57.28 -10.26
CA GLY A 273 43.43 57.74 -10.15
C GLY A 273 42.94 57.93 -8.71
N PRO A 274 41.61 57.96 -8.48
CA PRO A 274 41.01 58.15 -7.15
C PRO A 274 41.12 56.91 -6.23
N GLY A 275 41.53 55.74 -6.76
CA GLY A 275 41.57 54.48 -6.02
C GLY A 275 40.19 53.83 -5.83
N ILE A 276 40.15 52.68 -5.17
CA ILE A 276 38.92 51.90 -4.90
C ILE A 276 38.69 51.81 -3.39
N ALA A 277 37.52 52.26 -2.93
CA ALA A 277 37.15 52.26 -1.52
C ALA A 277 37.13 50.83 -0.94
N PRO A 278 37.55 50.61 0.33
CA PRO A 278 37.60 49.27 0.91
C PRO A 278 36.29 48.48 0.85
N ALA A 279 35.13 49.16 0.94
CA ALA A 279 33.82 48.54 0.85
C ALA A 279 33.50 47.99 -0.55
N ASP A 280 34.10 48.55 -1.59
CA ASP A 280 33.78 48.24 -2.99
C ASP A 280 34.77 47.25 -3.63
N ARG A 281 35.88 46.91 -2.94
CA ARG A 281 36.99 46.11 -3.51
C ARG A 281 36.59 44.72 -4.01
N GLU A 282 35.58 44.09 -3.41
CA GLU A 282 35.06 42.81 -3.90
C GLU A 282 33.95 43.01 -4.93
N ALA A 283 33.11 44.03 -4.73
CA ALA A 283 31.96 44.33 -5.59
C ALA A 283 32.37 44.80 -7.00
N VAL A 284 33.53 45.44 -7.17
CA VAL A 284 34.04 45.86 -8.50
C VAL A 284 34.30 44.70 -9.46
N PHE A 285 34.42 43.48 -8.95
CA PHE A 285 34.57 42.27 -9.77
C PHE A 285 33.23 41.54 -10.03
N GLU A 286 32.12 42.04 -9.49
CA GLU A 286 30.77 41.56 -9.81
C GLU A 286 30.29 42.10 -11.17
N ARG A 287 29.37 41.36 -11.80
CA ARG A 287 28.87 41.67 -13.14
C ARG A 287 28.02 42.95 -13.08
N PHE A 288 28.24 43.87 -14.02
CA PHE A 288 27.45 45.11 -14.17
C PHE A 288 27.61 46.12 -13.02
N THR A 289 28.64 45.95 -12.18
CA THR A 289 28.96 46.94 -11.14
C THR A 289 29.75 48.09 -11.76
N THR A 290 29.23 49.31 -11.65
CA THR A 290 29.94 50.54 -12.03
C THR A 290 30.05 51.46 -10.81
N SER A 291 31.23 52.04 -10.58
CA SER A 291 31.39 53.06 -9.54
C SER A 291 30.66 54.33 -9.96
N SER A 292 29.80 54.83 -9.07
CA SER A 292 28.67 55.72 -9.31
C SER A 292 28.99 57.19 -9.64
N ALA A 293 30.10 57.49 -10.33
CA ALA A 293 30.50 58.86 -10.65
C ALA A 293 30.71 59.19 -12.13
N GLN A 294 30.82 58.23 -13.05
CA GLN A 294 30.91 58.51 -14.50
C GLN A 294 30.46 57.32 -15.34
N HIS A 295 29.47 57.51 -16.21
CA HIS A 295 28.77 56.48 -17.00
C HIS A 295 29.61 55.89 -18.17
N SER A 296 30.92 55.75 -18.00
CA SER A 296 31.85 55.31 -19.05
C SER A 296 32.45 53.93 -18.76
N GLY A 297 31.63 52.88 -18.83
CA GLY A 297 32.05 51.48 -18.79
C GLY A 297 30.87 50.50 -18.81
N THR A 298 31.07 49.25 -19.23
CA THR A 298 30.03 48.19 -19.25
C THR A 298 29.90 47.45 -17.92
N GLY A 299 30.82 47.64 -16.97
CA GLY A 299 30.87 46.88 -15.71
C GLY A 299 31.18 45.39 -15.89
N LEU A 300 31.58 44.96 -17.10
CA LEU A 300 31.95 43.57 -17.40
C LEU A 300 33.47 43.33 -17.39
N GLY A 301 34.29 44.35 -17.70
CA GLY A 301 35.74 44.17 -17.91
C GLY A 301 36.50 43.57 -16.72
N LEU A 302 36.26 44.05 -15.50
CA LEU A 302 36.90 43.50 -14.30
C LEU A 302 36.34 42.12 -13.90
N ALA A 303 35.05 41.86 -14.17
CA ALA A 303 34.46 40.54 -13.98
C ALA A 303 35.06 39.50 -14.94
N ILE A 304 35.33 39.89 -16.20
CA ILE A 304 36.04 39.08 -17.20
C ILE A 304 37.49 38.85 -16.76
N ALA A 305 38.19 39.89 -16.29
CA ALA A 305 39.55 39.74 -15.77
C ALA A 305 39.62 38.79 -14.57
N ARG A 306 38.65 38.83 -13.64
CA ARG A 306 38.54 37.88 -12.53
C ARG A 306 38.33 36.45 -13.02
N TRP A 307 37.45 36.27 -14.00
CA TRP A 307 37.22 34.96 -14.59
C TRP A 307 38.47 34.41 -15.28
N VAL A 308 39.15 35.21 -16.11
CA VAL A 308 40.39 34.77 -16.77
C VAL A 308 41.44 34.38 -15.74
N ALA A 309 41.62 35.15 -14.67
CA ALA A 309 42.56 34.80 -13.59
C ALA A 309 42.20 33.44 -12.96
N GLN A 310 40.92 33.20 -12.67
CA GLN A 310 40.43 31.93 -12.11
C GLN A 310 40.56 30.75 -13.08
N LEU A 311 40.35 30.98 -14.39
CA LEU A 311 40.55 29.96 -15.44
C LEU A 311 41.99 29.44 -15.45
N HIS A 312 42.94 30.31 -15.14
CA HIS A 312 44.36 29.98 -15.02
C HIS A 312 44.75 29.45 -13.64
N GLY A 313 43.77 29.12 -12.77
CA GLY A 313 44.04 28.66 -11.39
C GLY A 313 44.52 29.76 -10.44
N GLY A 314 44.42 31.02 -10.86
CA GLY A 314 44.86 32.21 -10.14
C GLY A 314 43.74 33.00 -9.47
N ALA A 315 44.08 34.19 -8.98
CA ALA A 315 43.14 35.12 -8.37
C ALA A 315 43.44 36.57 -8.77
N ILE A 316 42.44 37.43 -8.73
CA ILE A 316 42.60 38.90 -8.86
C ILE A 316 42.09 39.57 -7.59
N GLY A 317 42.68 40.70 -7.22
CA GLY A 317 42.18 41.53 -6.14
C GLY A 317 42.69 42.97 -6.22
N VAL A 318 42.16 43.82 -5.36
CA VAL A 318 42.66 45.20 -5.18
C VAL A 318 43.62 45.22 -3.99
N ALA A 319 44.87 45.60 -4.23
CA ALA A 319 45.87 45.80 -3.18
C ALA A 319 45.90 47.26 -2.72
N ASP A 320 46.42 47.51 -1.52
CA ASP A 320 46.58 48.86 -1.00
C ASP A 320 47.63 49.64 -1.81
N SER A 321 47.32 50.89 -2.14
CA SER A 321 48.21 51.82 -2.81
C SER A 321 48.17 53.19 -2.13
N ALA A 322 49.32 53.88 -2.08
CA ALA A 322 49.40 55.25 -1.58
C ALA A 322 48.84 56.28 -2.58
N THR A 323 48.74 55.91 -3.86
CA THR A 323 48.23 56.73 -4.96
C THR A 323 47.49 55.84 -5.96
N GLY A 324 46.25 56.16 -6.33
CA GLY A 324 45.47 55.40 -7.32
C GLY A 324 45.03 54.01 -6.88
N ALA A 325 44.56 53.21 -7.85
CA ALA A 325 44.22 51.81 -7.63
C ALA A 325 45.39 50.89 -8.02
N LEU A 326 45.57 49.81 -7.27
CA LEU A 326 46.54 48.75 -7.54
C LEU A 326 45.81 47.43 -7.71
N LEU A 327 45.66 46.98 -8.95
CA LEU A 327 45.07 45.68 -9.26
C LEU A 327 46.18 44.64 -9.28
N ARG A 328 45.99 43.55 -8.51
CA ARG A 328 46.94 42.45 -8.37
C ARG A 328 46.31 41.17 -8.89
N VAL A 329 46.98 40.51 -9.84
CA VAL A 329 46.63 39.20 -10.37
C VAL A 329 47.73 38.22 -9.98
N THR A 330 47.34 37.09 -9.39
CA THR A 330 48.24 36.01 -9.00
C THR A 330 47.95 34.82 -9.89
N LEU A 331 48.95 34.28 -10.59
CA LEU A 331 48.86 33.12 -11.47
C LEU A 331 49.84 32.03 -11.00
N PRO A 332 49.45 30.75 -10.97
CA PRO A 332 50.35 29.67 -10.60
C PRO A 332 51.46 29.50 -11.65
N ARG A 333 52.68 29.22 -11.18
CA ARG A 333 53.85 28.99 -12.06
C ARG A 333 53.97 27.54 -12.56
N ASP A 334 53.27 26.60 -11.92
CA ASP A 334 53.31 25.16 -12.23
C ASP A 334 51.93 24.66 -12.72
N HIS A 335 51.94 23.81 -13.75
CA HIS A 335 50.75 23.25 -14.41
C HIS A 335 49.97 22.25 -13.53
N ASP A 336 50.63 21.61 -12.56
CA ASP A 336 50.09 20.43 -11.83
C ASP A 336 49.28 20.77 -10.56
N ARG A 337 49.05 22.06 -10.27
CA ARG A 337 48.24 22.46 -9.11
C ARG A 337 46.75 22.23 -9.42
N PRO A 338 46.05 21.32 -8.70
CA PRO A 338 44.65 21.02 -9.01
C PRO A 338 43.78 22.26 -8.78
N VAL A 339 43.20 22.78 -9.85
CA VAL A 339 42.20 23.87 -9.80
C VAL A 339 41.06 23.40 -8.89
N ARG A 340 40.85 24.08 -7.75
CA ARG A 340 39.60 23.92 -6.98
C ARG A 340 38.48 24.52 -7.81
N HIS A 341 37.81 23.70 -8.62
CA HIS A 341 36.47 24.02 -9.08
C HIS A 341 35.57 24.09 -7.83
N GLN A 342 35.35 25.30 -7.31
CA GLN A 342 34.09 25.54 -6.61
C GLN A 342 32.99 25.20 -7.62
N GLU A 343 32.10 24.27 -7.27
CA GLU A 343 30.88 23.99 -8.00
C GLU A 343 30.08 25.30 -8.12
N ALA A 344 30.36 26.07 -9.17
CA ALA A 344 29.51 27.14 -9.60
C ALA A 344 28.22 26.48 -10.10
N PRO A 345 27.04 26.96 -9.69
CA PRO A 345 25.78 26.42 -10.15
C PRO A 345 25.72 26.58 -11.67
N THR A 346 25.80 25.45 -12.38
CA THR A 346 25.71 25.39 -13.83
C THR A 346 24.37 25.99 -14.25
N MET A 347 24.37 27.10 -14.98
CA MET A 347 23.16 27.56 -15.63
C MET A 347 22.82 26.52 -16.70
N SER A 348 21.80 25.73 -16.39
CA SER A 348 21.15 24.84 -17.35
C SER A 348 20.79 25.66 -18.59
N THR A 349 21.31 25.20 -19.72
CA THR A 349 21.07 25.70 -21.08
C THR A 349 19.65 26.22 -21.26
N LEU A 350 19.53 27.39 -21.93
CA LEU A 350 18.30 27.96 -22.48
C LEU A 350 17.54 26.90 -23.31
N THR A 351 16.77 26.07 -22.62
CA THR A 351 15.79 25.18 -23.23
C THR A 351 14.47 25.95 -23.23
N PRO A 352 13.77 26.07 -24.37
CA PRO A 352 12.43 26.64 -24.36
C PRO A 352 11.56 25.90 -23.34
N PRO A 353 10.59 26.58 -22.68
CA PRO A 353 9.71 25.91 -21.74
C PRO A 353 9.06 24.72 -22.45
N ALA A 354 9.24 23.52 -21.89
CA ALA A 354 8.60 22.32 -22.39
C ALA A 354 7.09 22.60 -22.56
N PRO A 355 6.45 22.09 -23.64
CA PRO A 355 5.01 22.22 -23.80
C PRO A 355 4.32 21.74 -22.53
N MET A 356 3.30 22.50 -22.09
CA MET A 356 2.56 22.25 -20.86
C MET A 356 2.37 20.75 -20.63
N PRO A 357 2.80 20.17 -19.48
CA PRO A 357 2.52 18.78 -19.23
C PRO A 357 1.00 18.61 -19.20
N ALA A 358 0.51 17.69 -20.03
CA ALA A 358 -0.82 17.12 -19.87
C ALA A 358 -1.03 16.80 -18.39
N SER A 359 -2.26 17.03 -17.90
CA SER A 359 -2.75 16.76 -16.54
C SER A 359 -1.85 15.82 -15.73
N PRO A 360 -1.41 16.22 -14.51
CA PRO A 360 -0.37 15.53 -13.76
C PRO A 360 -0.65 14.02 -13.76
N PRO A 361 0.33 13.19 -14.12
CA PRO A 361 0.14 11.75 -14.12
C PRO A 361 -0.37 11.35 -12.72
N PRO A 362 -1.32 10.40 -12.64
CA PRO A 362 -1.79 9.91 -11.33
C PRO A 362 -0.58 9.54 -10.47
N PRO A 363 -0.64 9.75 -9.14
CA PRO A 363 0.48 9.45 -8.27
C PRO A 363 0.98 8.01 -8.52
N PRO A 364 2.30 7.77 -8.47
CA PRO A 364 2.85 6.43 -8.65
C PRO A 364 2.15 5.45 -7.71
N GLY A 365 1.59 4.38 -8.27
CA GLY A 365 0.74 3.39 -7.58
C GLY A 365 -0.77 3.52 -7.82
N ALA A 366 -1.32 4.69 -8.15
CA ALA A 366 -2.76 4.81 -8.44
C ALA A 366 -3.16 4.11 -9.75
N LEU A 367 -2.26 4.12 -10.74
CA LEU A 367 -2.42 3.37 -11.99
C LEU A 367 -2.30 1.86 -11.76
N GLU A 368 -1.38 1.42 -10.90
CA GLU A 368 -1.21 0.01 -10.55
C GLU A 368 -2.41 -0.51 -9.75
N LEU A 369 -2.89 0.26 -8.77
CA LEU A 369 -4.09 -0.08 -8.01
C LEU A 369 -5.33 -0.12 -8.89
N ARG A 370 -5.45 0.74 -9.92
CA ARG A 370 -6.54 0.68 -10.90
C ARG A 370 -6.44 -0.52 -11.83
N ARG A 371 -5.23 -0.95 -12.20
CA ARG A 371 -5.02 -2.19 -12.98
C ARG A 371 -5.33 -3.43 -12.13
N PHE A 372 -4.92 -3.43 -10.87
CA PHE A 372 -5.21 -4.50 -9.93
C PHE A 372 -6.69 -4.53 -9.54
N TRP A 373 -7.30 -3.38 -9.25
CA TRP A 373 -8.67 -3.26 -8.78
C TRP A 373 -9.44 -2.16 -9.53
N PRO A 374 -10.15 -2.57 -10.61
CA PRO A 374 -10.91 -1.63 -11.43
C PRO A 374 -12.08 -1.03 -10.63
N ASP A 375 -12.61 0.10 -11.10
CA ASP A 375 -13.77 0.73 -10.47
C ASP A 375 -15.08 0.16 -11.03
N ALA A 376 -16.12 0.06 -10.22
CA ALA A 376 -17.42 -0.54 -10.56
C ALA A 376 -18.29 0.28 -11.54
N GLY A 377 -17.74 1.35 -12.12
CA GLY A 377 -18.44 2.18 -13.11
C GLY A 377 -19.62 2.96 -12.53
N ALA A 378 -20.75 2.99 -13.24
CA ALA A 378 -21.93 3.76 -12.85
C ALA A 378 -22.54 3.29 -11.51
N GLY A 379 -23.18 4.23 -10.81
CA GLY A 379 -23.90 3.92 -9.57
C GLY A 379 -25.11 3.03 -9.81
N ARG A 380 -25.38 2.10 -8.88
CA ARG A 380 -26.52 1.16 -8.94
C ARG A 380 -27.35 1.25 -7.66
N PRO A 381 -28.34 2.14 -7.58
CA PRO A 381 -29.12 2.35 -6.35
C PRO A 381 -29.86 1.09 -5.90
N GLY A 382 -30.29 0.22 -6.82
CA GLY A 382 -30.96 -1.04 -6.49
C GLY A 382 -30.11 -1.99 -5.63
N ILE A 383 -28.79 -2.05 -5.86
CA ILE A 383 -27.89 -2.89 -5.06
C ILE A 383 -27.72 -2.29 -3.65
N VAL A 384 -27.61 -0.97 -3.55
CA VAL A 384 -27.54 -0.27 -2.25
C VAL A 384 -28.82 -0.50 -1.45
N ALA A 385 -29.98 -0.41 -2.09
CA ALA A 385 -31.27 -0.71 -1.46
C ALA A 385 -31.34 -2.17 -0.99
N ALA A 386 -30.91 -3.13 -1.80
CA ALA A 386 -30.88 -4.54 -1.43
C ALA A 386 -29.93 -4.82 -0.23
N CYS A 387 -28.77 -4.15 -0.17
CA CYS A 387 -27.87 -4.23 0.98
C CYS A 387 -28.50 -3.64 2.25
N ALA A 388 -29.24 -2.53 2.12
CA ALA A 388 -29.98 -1.94 3.24
C ALA A 388 -31.09 -2.88 3.74
N VAL A 389 -31.81 -3.55 2.84
CA VAL A 389 -32.80 -4.58 3.20
C VAL A 389 -32.13 -5.74 3.94
N ALA A 390 -30.99 -6.25 3.47
CA ALA A 390 -30.25 -7.30 4.16
C ALA A 390 -29.82 -6.89 5.58
N GLY A 391 -29.35 -5.64 5.76
CA GLY A 391 -29.00 -5.09 7.07
C GLY A 391 -30.22 -4.93 7.99
N THR A 392 -31.34 -4.42 7.48
CA THR A 392 -32.58 -4.29 8.27
C THR A 392 -33.12 -5.65 8.69
N LEU A 393 -33.13 -6.64 7.79
CA LEU A 393 -33.51 -8.02 8.14
C LEU A 393 -32.59 -8.58 9.23
N ALA A 394 -31.27 -8.39 9.12
CA ALA A 394 -30.33 -8.82 10.15
C ALA A 394 -30.58 -8.16 11.51
N ALA A 395 -30.86 -6.85 11.54
CA ALA A 395 -31.15 -6.10 12.75
C ALA A 395 -32.45 -6.54 13.46
N LEU A 396 -33.46 -6.94 12.69
CA LEU A 396 -34.75 -7.40 13.22
C LEU A 396 -34.69 -8.86 13.66
N ILE A 397 -33.98 -9.70 12.91
CA ILE A 397 -34.04 -11.16 13.03
C ILE A 397 -32.91 -11.74 13.90
N ILE A 398 -31.65 -11.34 13.74
CA ILE A 398 -30.53 -12.06 14.40
C ILE A 398 -30.53 -11.96 15.94
N PRO A 399 -30.76 -10.79 16.56
CA PRO A 399 -30.61 -10.65 18.01
C PRO A 399 -31.59 -11.52 18.79
N ASP A 400 -31.10 -12.11 19.89
CA ASP A 400 -31.86 -12.91 20.86
C ASP A 400 -32.51 -14.19 20.29
N ARG A 401 -32.00 -14.65 19.13
CA ARG A 401 -32.51 -15.82 18.40
C ARG A 401 -31.46 -16.90 18.22
N ASN A 402 -31.91 -18.15 18.24
CA ASN A 402 -31.06 -19.30 17.93
C ASN A 402 -30.82 -19.41 16.41
N LEU A 403 -29.83 -20.22 16.03
CA LEU A 403 -29.66 -20.59 14.62
C LEU A 403 -30.90 -21.37 14.14
N GLY A 404 -31.49 -20.93 13.02
CA GLY A 404 -32.76 -21.44 12.51
C GLY A 404 -33.18 -20.73 11.23
N LEU A 405 -34.48 -20.79 10.93
CA LEU A 405 -35.10 -20.20 9.74
C LEU A 405 -34.75 -18.72 9.53
N GLY A 406 -34.88 -17.90 10.57
CA GLY A 406 -34.64 -16.46 10.50
C GLY A 406 -33.21 -16.13 10.09
N VAL A 407 -32.23 -16.74 10.77
CA VAL A 407 -30.81 -16.54 10.46
C VAL A 407 -30.48 -17.04 9.04
N ALA A 408 -31.07 -18.16 8.61
CA ALA A 408 -30.91 -18.68 7.25
C ALA A 408 -31.43 -17.70 6.18
N ILE A 409 -32.59 -17.08 6.40
CA ILE A 409 -33.15 -16.04 5.50
C ILE A 409 -32.17 -14.86 5.37
N VAL A 410 -31.56 -14.42 6.47
CA VAL A 410 -30.59 -13.32 6.46
C VAL A 410 -29.35 -13.69 5.63
N PHE A 411 -28.73 -14.84 5.89
CA PHE A 411 -27.55 -15.28 5.12
C PHE A 411 -27.85 -15.57 3.66
N ALA A 412 -29.02 -16.14 3.35
CA ALA A 412 -29.47 -16.35 1.98
C ALA A 412 -29.67 -15.01 1.25
N THR A 413 -30.20 -14.00 1.94
CA THR A 413 -30.34 -12.64 1.40
C THR A 413 -28.96 -12.02 1.12
N ILE A 414 -28.02 -12.11 2.08
CA ILE A 414 -26.65 -11.59 1.92
C ILE A 414 -25.97 -12.24 0.70
N ALA A 415 -25.97 -13.59 0.65
CA ALA A 415 -25.38 -14.33 -0.47
C ALA A 415 -26.06 -14.00 -1.80
N GLY A 416 -27.40 -13.92 -1.81
CA GLY A 416 -28.20 -13.56 -2.98
C GLY A 416 -27.85 -12.18 -3.53
N VAL A 417 -27.72 -11.15 -2.67
CA VAL A 417 -27.32 -9.80 -3.08
C VAL A 417 -25.93 -9.79 -3.69
N VAL A 418 -24.96 -10.46 -3.06
CA VAL A 418 -23.57 -10.51 -3.52
C VAL A 418 -23.46 -11.24 -4.86
N LEU A 419 -24.09 -12.41 -5.00
CA LEU A 419 -24.07 -13.18 -6.24
C LEU A 419 -24.83 -12.44 -7.35
N PHE A 420 -26.00 -11.86 -7.05
CA PHE A 420 -26.75 -11.05 -8.02
C PHE A 420 -25.95 -9.83 -8.51
N ALA A 421 -25.19 -9.16 -7.64
CA ALA A 421 -24.31 -8.08 -8.05
C ALA A 421 -23.26 -8.51 -9.10
N GLY A 422 -22.78 -9.76 -9.02
CA GLY A 422 -21.86 -10.38 -9.98
C GLY A 422 -22.50 -10.97 -11.25
N SER A 423 -23.83 -11.04 -11.33
CA SER A 423 -24.60 -11.66 -12.45
C SER A 423 -24.52 -10.93 -13.79
N TRP A 424 -23.92 -9.74 -13.80
CA TRP A 424 -23.74 -8.93 -15.01
C TRP A 424 -22.67 -9.50 -15.94
N ARG A 425 -21.91 -10.49 -15.49
CA ARG A 425 -20.98 -11.28 -16.30
C ARG A 425 -21.68 -12.56 -16.75
N PRO A 426 -21.42 -13.08 -17.96
CA PRO A 426 -22.01 -14.34 -18.39
C PRO A 426 -21.56 -15.47 -17.46
N TRP A 427 -22.52 -16.08 -16.76
CA TRP A 427 -22.26 -17.17 -15.83
C TRP A 427 -22.03 -18.49 -16.55
N THR A 428 -21.08 -19.26 -16.03
CA THR A 428 -20.85 -20.64 -16.43
C THR A 428 -21.76 -21.58 -15.65
N TRP A 429 -21.90 -22.83 -16.10
CA TRP A 429 -22.66 -23.85 -15.36
C TRP A 429 -22.08 -24.10 -13.95
N LEU A 430 -20.76 -23.96 -13.78
CA LEU A 430 -20.09 -24.05 -12.48
C LEU A 430 -20.51 -22.92 -11.54
N ASP A 431 -20.79 -21.73 -12.07
CA ASP A 431 -21.21 -20.61 -11.24
C ASP A 431 -22.62 -20.83 -10.68
N TRP A 432 -23.51 -21.43 -11.48
CA TRP A 432 -24.82 -21.88 -11.03
C TRP A 432 -24.73 -23.03 -10.02
N ALA A 433 -23.80 -23.96 -10.22
CA ALA A 433 -23.53 -25.02 -9.25
C ALA A 433 -23.04 -24.45 -7.91
N ASP A 434 -22.16 -23.44 -7.94
CA ASP A 434 -21.70 -22.75 -6.72
C ASP A 434 -22.86 -22.04 -6.02
N VAL A 435 -23.77 -21.38 -6.75
CA VAL A 435 -24.99 -20.76 -6.19
C VAL A 435 -25.87 -21.80 -5.52
N ALA A 436 -26.17 -22.91 -6.21
CA ALA A 436 -26.98 -23.99 -5.65
C ALA A 436 -26.34 -24.59 -4.38
N LEU A 437 -25.02 -24.80 -4.40
CA LEU A 437 -24.28 -25.35 -3.27
C LEU A 437 -24.29 -24.38 -2.07
N VAL A 438 -24.09 -23.08 -2.30
CA VAL A 438 -24.23 -22.04 -1.26
C VAL A 438 -25.64 -22.05 -0.65
N THR A 439 -26.68 -22.12 -1.47
CA THR A 439 -28.07 -22.20 -0.99
C THR A 439 -28.29 -23.44 -0.13
N LEU A 440 -27.82 -24.61 -0.55
CA LEU A 440 -27.94 -25.85 0.21
C LEU A 440 -27.17 -25.81 1.54
N LEU A 441 -25.96 -25.24 1.54
CA LEU A 441 -25.16 -25.08 2.76
C LEU A 441 -25.82 -24.12 3.75
N VAL A 442 -26.40 -23.00 3.29
CA VAL A 442 -27.14 -22.07 4.15
C VAL A 442 -28.44 -22.70 4.67
N ALA A 443 -29.11 -23.52 3.86
CA ALA A 443 -30.31 -24.25 4.28
C ALA A 443 -30.03 -25.21 5.45
N MET A 444 -28.79 -25.64 5.66
CA MET A 444 -28.43 -26.48 6.82
C MET A 444 -28.71 -25.80 8.17
N LEU A 445 -28.75 -24.46 8.24
CA LEU A 445 -29.16 -23.74 9.46
C LEU A 445 -30.62 -24.02 9.85
N VAL A 446 -31.45 -24.41 8.89
CA VAL A 446 -32.85 -24.78 9.10
C VAL A 446 -32.99 -26.28 9.35
N VAL A 447 -32.08 -27.09 8.83
CA VAL A 447 -32.17 -28.55 8.89
C VAL A 447 -31.49 -29.13 10.12
N ARG A 448 -30.35 -28.58 10.55
CA ARG A 448 -29.49 -29.13 11.61
C ARG A 448 -29.33 -28.17 12.78
N ASP A 449 -29.46 -28.69 14.00
CA ASP A 449 -29.26 -27.96 15.24
C ASP A 449 -27.77 -27.96 15.65
N ALA A 450 -26.99 -28.94 15.16
CA ALA A 450 -25.55 -29.02 15.36
C ALA A 450 -24.80 -27.74 14.90
N ALA A 451 -24.47 -26.87 15.85
CA ALA A 451 -23.80 -25.59 15.59
C ALA A 451 -22.41 -25.75 14.92
N TRP A 452 -21.68 -26.81 15.27
CA TRP A 452 -20.33 -27.05 14.74
C TRP A 452 -20.35 -27.31 13.22
N ILE A 453 -21.30 -28.12 12.72
CA ILE A 453 -21.39 -28.44 11.29
C ILE A 453 -22.04 -27.31 10.50
N THR A 454 -23.04 -26.63 11.06
CA THR A 454 -23.68 -25.48 10.39
C THR A 454 -22.71 -24.31 10.23
N MET A 455 -21.84 -24.05 11.22
CA MET A 455 -20.78 -23.04 11.10
C MET A 455 -19.75 -23.40 10.02
N LEU A 456 -19.33 -24.67 9.93
CA LEU A 456 -18.46 -25.13 8.84
C LEU A 456 -19.14 -24.98 7.46
N CYS A 457 -20.44 -25.24 7.37
CA CYS A 457 -21.20 -25.02 6.14
C CYS A 457 -21.25 -23.54 5.75
N LEU A 458 -21.41 -22.61 6.70
CA LEU A 458 -21.35 -21.17 6.44
C LEU A 458 -19.97 -20.72 5.96
N LEU A 459 -18.90 -21.24 6.56
CA LEU A 459 -17.52 -20.95 6.13
C LEU A 459 -17.26 -21.48 4.71
N ALA A 460 -17.74 -22.69 4.38
CA ALA A 460 -17.66 -23.24 3.04
C ALA A 460 -18.47 -22.43 2.02
N ALA A 461 -19.67 -21.98 2.39
CA ALA A 461 -20.49 -21.11 1.57
C ALA A 461 -19.80 -19.77 1.29
N LEU A 462 -19.16 -19.16 2.31
CA LEU A 462 -18.38 -17.95 2.14
C LEU A 462 -17.19 -18.16 1.19
N ALA A 463 -16.45 -19.27 1.35
CA ALA A 463 -15.34 -19.61 0.46
C ALA A 463 -15.79 -19.78 -1.00
N LEU A 464 -16.93 -20.43 -1.23
CA LEU A 464 -17.54 -20.55 -2.56
C LEU A 464 -17.92 -19.19 -3.15
N VAL A 465 -18.55 -18.30 -2.37
CA VAL A 465 -18.89 -16.95 -2.82
C VAL A 465 -17.63 -16.18 -3.23
N VAL A 466 -16.55 -16.25 -2.42
CA VAL A 466 -15.27 -15.61 -2.74
C VAL A 466 -14.69 -16.14 -4.05
N VAL A 467 -14.64 -17.47 -4.22
CA VAL A 467 -14.13 -18.10 -5.45
C VAL A 467 -14.99 -17.75 -6.66
N ASN A 468 -16.32 -17.76 -6.51
CA ASN A 468 -17.26 -17.43 -7.57
C ASN A 468 -17.12 -15.97 -8.05
N VAL A 469 -17.02 -15.03 -7.10
CA VAL A 469 -16.93 -13.60 -7.36
C VAL A 469 -15.56 -13.20 -7.92
N THR A 470 -14.47 -13.63 -7.27
CA THR A 470 -13.11 -13.19 -7.62
C THR A 470 -12.45 -14.03 -8.71
N LYS A 471 -13.03 -15.20 -9.01
CA LYS A 471 -12.47 -16.21 -9.92
C LYS A 471 -11.04 -16.63 -9.55
N ALA A 472 -10.71 -16.61 -8.26
CA ALA A 472 -9.41 -16.98 -7.74
C ALA A 472 -9.00 -18.41 -8.14
N ARG A 473 -7.80 -18.55 -8.72
CA ARG A 473 -7.24 -19.84 -9.16
C ARG A 473 -6.11 -20.35 -8.26
N THR A 474 -5.62 -19.50 -7.37
CA THR A 474 -4.51 -19.79 -6.47
C THR A 474 -4.94 -19.64 -5.01
N VAL A 475 -4.25 -20.31 -4.08
CA VAL A 475 -4.52 -20.17 -2.64
C VAL A 475 -4.34 -18.72 -2.19
N ILE A 476 -3.26 -18.07 -2.65
CA ILE A 476 -3.00 -16.65 -2.37
C ILE A 476 -4.11 -15.78 -2.98
N GLY A 477 -4.52 -16.04 -4.22
CA GLY A 477 -5.61 -15.32 -4.87
C GLY A 477 -6.93 -15.45 -4.10
N MET A 478 -7.24 -16.62 -3.56
CA MET A 478 -8.43 -16.85 -2.74
C MET A 478 -8.36 -16.06 -1.42
N LEU A 479 -7.20 -16.09 -0.74
CA LEU A 479 -6.97 -15.32 0.49
C LEU A 479 -7.05 -13.80 0.22
N LEU A 480 -6.44 -13.32 -0.87
CA LEU A 480 -6.54 -11.92 -1.30
C LEU A 480 -7.98 -11.55 -1.67
N GLY A 481 -8.72 -12.48 -2.27
CA GLY A 481 -10.13 -12.31 -2.59
C GLY A 481 -10.98 -12.12 -1.35
N ALA A 482 -10.82 -12.98 -0.34
CA ALA A 482 -11.48 -12.83 0.96
C ALA A 482 -11.06 -11.52 1.66
N ALA A 483 -9.76 -11.24 1.67
CA ALA A 483 -9.20 -10.02 2.25
C ALA A 483 -9.66 -8.74 1.53
N SER A 484 -10.10 -8.82 0.27
CA SER A 484 -10.56 -7.65 -0.47
C SER A 484 -11.86 -7.07 0.10
N VAL A 485 -12.76 -7.88 0.68
CA VAL A 485 -14.05 -7.40 1.21
C VAL A 485 -13.91 -6.22 2.19
N PRO A 486 -13.08 -6.29 3.26
CA PRO A 486 -12.91 -5.13 4.15
C PRO A 486 -12.29 -3.90 3.45
N PHE A 487 -11.40 -4.08 2.48
CA PHE A 487 -10.83 -2.94 1.73
C PHE A 487 -11.83 -2.34 0.74
N ALA A 488 -12.80 -3.12 0.28
CA ALA A 488 -13.88 -2.66 -0.60
C ALA A 488 -14.76 -1.61 0.08
N ALA A 489 -14.90 -1.65 1.40
CA ALA A 489 -15.63 -0.64 2.17
C ALA A 489 -15.04 0.78 1.96
N LEU A 490 -13.71 0.90 1.87
CA LEU A 490 -13.03 2.17 1.61
C LEU A 490 -13.01 2.50 0.11
N ARG A 491 -12.67 1.51 -0.73
CA ARG A 491 -12.54 1.68 -2.17
C ARG A 491 -13.87 2.01 -2.86
N GLY A 492 -14.97 1.49 -2.32
CA GLY A 492 -16.33 1.64 -2.83
C GLY A 492 -17.01 2.96 -2.46
N LEU A 493 -16.46 3.78 -1.56
CA LEU A 493 -17.05 5.06 -1.14
C LEU A 493 -17.42 6.01 -2.30
N PRO A 494 -16.55 6.24 -3.32
CA PRO A 494 -16.92 7.08 -4.46
C PRO A 494 -18.02 6.47 -5.33
N TRP A 495 -18.08 5.13 -5.42
CA TRP A 495 -19.15 4.43 -6.11
C TRP A 495 -20.48 4.52 -5.34
N LEU A 496 -20.46 4.33 -4.02
CA LEU A 496 -21.62 4.55 -3.15
C LEU A 496 -22.14 5.99 -3.30
N GLY A 497 -21.25 6.98 -3.29
CA GLY A 497 -21.61 8.37 -3.53
C GLY A 497 -22.31 8.59 -4.88
N ARG A 498 -21.90 7.90 -5.94
CA ARG A 498 -22.59 7.93 -7.24
C ARG A 498 -23.94 7.20 -7.24
N SER A 499 -24.04 6.08 -6.50
CA SER A 499 -25.29 5.31 -6.35
C SER A 499 -26.33 6.04 -5.49
N LEU A 500 -25.90 6.89 -4.56
CA LEU A 500 -26.75 7.72 -3.71
C LEU A 500 -27.09 9.08 -4.32
N ARG A 501 -26.34 9.53 -5.33
CA ARG A 501 -26.67 10.79 -6.03
C ARG A 501 -28.03 10.63 -6.70
N PRO A 502 -29.00 11.49 -6.39
CA PRO A 502 -30.31 11.42 -7.02
C PRO A 502 -30.12 11.67 -8.53
N ALA A 503 -30.49 10.69 -9.34
CA ALA A 503 -30.58 10.88 -10.79
C ALA A 503 -31.68 11.92 -11.06
N GLN A 504 -31.32 13.20 -11.25
CA GLN A 504 -32.17 14.35 -11.65
C GLN A 504 -33.65 14.35 -11.19
N GLY A 505 -33.96 13.75 -10.04
CA GLY A 505 -35.33 13.33 -9.69
C GLY A 505 -35.49 13.07 -8.20
N ALA A 506 -34.84 13.86 -7.34
CA ALA A 506 -34.98 13.75 -5.88
C ALA A 506 -36.45 13.89 -5.40
N ARG A 507 -37.32 14.51 -6.19
CA ARG A 507 -38.79 14.54 -5.96
C ARG A 507 -39.48 13.19 -6.17
N ALA A 508 -38.86 12.21 -6.84
CA ALA A 508 -39.46 10.90 -7.12
C ALA A 508 -39.43 9.93 -5.93
N TRP A 509 -38.52 10.11 -4.96
CA TRP A 509 -38.43 9.25 -3.78
C TRP A 509 -39.40 9.67 -2.67
N LEU A 510 -39.80 10.95 -2.62
CA LEU A 510 -40.73 11.48 -1.62
C LEU A 510 -42.09 10.75 -1.64
N PRO A 511 -42.73 10.52 -2.81
CA PRO A 511 -43.94 9.71 -2.90
C PRO A 511 -43.72 8.29 -2.39
N VAL A 512 -42.60 7.64 -2.70
CA VAL A 512 -42.32 6.27 -2.25
C VAL A 512 -42.19 6.21 -0.73
N VAL A 513 -41.38 7.08 -0.13
CA VAL A 513 -41.22 7.17 1.34
C VAL A 513 -42.55 7.49 2.01
N ARG A 514 -43.31 8.45 1.46
CA ARG A 514 -44.64 8.80 1.98
C ARG A 514 -45.60 7.62 1.90
N THR A 515 -45.64 6.90 0.78
CA THR A 515 -46.48 5.71 0.63
C THR A 515 -46.06 4.63 1.62
N VAL A 516 -44.77 4.34 1.76
CA VAL A 516 -44.27 3.35 2.75
C VAL A 516 -44.65 3.75 4.17
N LEU A 517 -44.48 5.02 4.55
CA LEU A 517 -44.86 5.52 5.88
C LEU A 517 -46.37 5.40 6.12
N VAL A 518 -47.19 5.81 5.14
CA VAL A 518 -48.65 5.70 5.22
C VAL A 518 -49.07 4.23 5.31
N THR A 519 -48.47 3.34 4.51
CA THR A 519 -48.72 1.90 4.56
C THR A 519 -48.32 1.31 5.91
N LEU A 520 -47.19 1.70 6.49
CA LEU A 520 -46.77 1.27 7.83
C LEU A 520 -47.75 1.74 8.90
N VAL A 521 -48.17 3.00 8.87
CA VAL A 521 -49.18 3.54 9.79
C VAL A 521 -50.50 2.79 9.64
N LEU A 522 -50.97 2.57 8.41
CA LEU A 522 -52.18 1.79 8.15
C LEU A 522 -52.05 0.35 8.64
N LEU A 523 -50.93 -0.33 8.40
CA LEU A 523 -50.68 -1.68 8.88
C LEU A 523 -50.66 -1.76 10.40
N VAL A 524 -50.07 -0.79 11.09
CA VAL A 524 -50.07 -0.74 12.56
C VAL A 524 -51.49 -0.52 13.09
N VAL A 525 -52.22 0.46 12.53
CA VAL A 525 -53.58 0.79 12.97
C VAL A 525 -54.54 -0.37 12.71
N PHE A 526 -54.60 -0.88 11.47
CA PHE A 526 -55.47 -2.00 11.11
C PHE A 526 -55.02 -3.31 11.75
N GLY A 527 -53.70 -3.55 11.86
CA GLY A 527 -53.16 -4.71 12.55
C GLY A 527 -53.55 -4.74 14.02
N ALA A 528 -53.44 -3.61 14.73
CA ALA A 528 -53.87 -3.50 16.12
C ALA A 528 -55.40 -3.65 16.27
N LEU A 529 -56.18 -3.05 15.37
CA LEU A 529 -57.64 -3.20 15.34
C LEU A 529 -58.05 -4.68 15.15
N PHE A 530 -57.49 -5.36 14.16
CA PHE A 530 -57.78 -6.77 13.91
C PHE A 530 -57.27 -7.69 15.02
N ALA A 531 -56.09 -7.41 15.60
CA ALA A 531 -55.57 -8.16 16.75
C ALA A 531 -56.47 -7.97 17.99
N SER A 532 -57.02 -6.77 18.19
CA SER A 532 -57.98 -6.54 19.28
C SER A 532 -59.33 -7.23 19.04
N ALA A 533 -59.69 -7.45 17.78
CA ALA A 533 -60.99 -8.01 17.40
C ALA A 533 -60.99 -9.55 17.29
N ASP A 534 -59.84 -10.17 16.97
CA ASP A 534 -59.71 -11.60 16.76
C ASP A 534 -58.48 -12.16 17.49
N ALA A 535 -58.72 -13.12 18.40
CA ALA A 535 -57.66 -13.70 19.23
C ALA A 535 -56.66 -14.55 18.43
N VAL A 536 -57.07 -15.19 17.32
CA VAL A 536 -56.15 -15.95 16.47
C VAL A 536 -55.24 -14.98 15.72
N PHE A 537 -55.80 -13.92 15.15
CA PHE A 537 -55.03 -12.87 14.52
C PHE A 537 -54.09 -12.17 15.52
N ALA A 538 -54.53 -11.95 16.76
CA ALA A 538 -53.68 -11.44 17.84
C ALA A 538 -52.44 -12.33 18.05
N THR A 539 -52.63 -13.66 18.17
CA THR A 539 -51.49 -14.58 18.34
C THR A 539 -50.53 -14.57 17.15
N TRP A 540 -51.04 -14.35 15.93
CA TRP A 540 -50.17 -14.22 14.74
C TRP A 540 -49.43 -12.89 14.72
N VAL A 541 -50.09 -11.79 15.09
CA VAL A 541 -49.45 -10.48 15.20
C VAL A 541 -48.35 -10.54 16.26
N ASP A 542 -48.64 -11.06 17.45
CA ASP A 542 -47.66 -11.23 18.53
C ASP A 542 -46.48 -12.12 18.10
N ALA A 543 -46.73 -13.16 17.29
CA ALA A 543 -45.68 -14.03 16.75
C ALA A 543 -44.82 -13.36 15.66
N ILE A 544 -45.34 -12.38 14.93
CA ILE A 544 -44.64 -11.70 13.83
C ILE A 544 -43.97 -10.40 14.31
N THR A 545 -44.52 -9.73 15.32
CA THR A 545 -43.94 -8.51 15.88
C THR A 545 -42.72 -8.86 16.73
N PRO A 546 -41.50 -8.44 16.34
CA PRO A 546 -40.32 -8.68 17.15
C PRO A 546 -40.45 -7.94 18.49
N ASN A 547 -40.14 -8.62 19.59
CA ASN A 547 -40.06 -8.00 20.91
C ASN A 547 -38.82 -7.08 20.97
N ILE A 548 -39.01 -5.80 20.64
CA ILE A 548 -37.95 -4.81 20.61
C ILE A 548 -38.02 -4.00 21.91
N SER A 549 -37.12 -4.30 22.85
CA SER A 549 -36.87 -3.41 23.98
C SER A 549 -36.20 -2.12 23.50
N ILE A 550 -36.58 -0.97 24.07
CA ILE A 550 -35.99 0.34 23.76
C ILE A 550 -34.46 0.32 24.02
N GLY A 551 -34.01 -0.49 24.98
CA GLY A 551 -32.58 -0.68 25.28
C GLY A 551 -31.77 -1.33 24.15
N ASP A 552 -32.40 -2.16 23.31
CA ASP A 552 -31.72 -2.95 22.28
C ASP A 552 -31.74 -2.27 20.91
N VAL A 553 -32.53 -1.19 20.76
CA VAL A 553 -32.65 -0.45 19.50
C VAL A 553 -31.30 0.06 18.98
N PRO A 554 -30.42 0.70 19.80
CA PRO A 554 -29.11 1.11 19.33
C PRO A 554 -28.30 -0.09 18.82
N ALA A 555 -28.44 -1.24 19.48
CA ALA A 555 -27.69 -2.42 19.14
C ALA A 555 -28.08 -3.03 17.80
N ARG A 556 -29.39 -3.12 17.58
CA ARG A 556 -30.00 -3.56 16.33
C ARG A 556 -29.61 -2.62 15.18
N ILE A 557 -29.63 -1.31 15.40
CA ILE A 557 -29.20 -0.33 14.39
C ILE A 557 -27.73 -0.54 14.01
N VAL A 558 -26.83 -0.66 15.00
CA VAL A 558 -25.40 -0.88 14.75
C VAL A 558 -25.16 -2.19 13.99
N LEU A 559 -25.81 -3.28 14.40
CA LEU A 559 -25.73 -4.56 13.70
C LEU A 559 -26.23 -4.45 12.26
N GLY A 560 -27.39 -3.82 12.04
CA GLY A 560 -27.97 -3.66 10.71
C GLY A 560 -27.10 -2.83 9.78
N VAL A 561 -26.55 -1.71 10.26
CA VAL A 561 -25.60 -0.88 9.50
C VAL A 561 -24.34 -1.67 9.18
N PHE A 562 -23.82 -2.45 10.12
CA PHE A 562 -22.62 -3.28 9.92
C PHE A 562 -22.85 -4.35 8.85
N ILE A 563 -23.95 -5.09 8.94
CA ILE A 563 -24.31 -6.11 7.94
C ILE A 563 -24.59 -5.48 6.57
N ALA A 564 -25.30 -4.35 6.51
CA ALA A 564 -25.51 -3.62 5.25
C ALA A 564 -24.19 -3.18 4.63
N ALA A 565 -23.27 -2.62 5.42
CA ALA A 565 -21.96 -2.17 4.95
C ALA A 565 -21.08 -3.34 4.49
N GLY A 566 -21.06 -4.45 5.23
CA GLY A 566 -20.34 -5.67 4.84
C GLY A 566 -20.88 -6.29 3.55
N THR A 567 -22.21 -6.38 3.43
CA THR A 567 -22.89 -6.87 2.22
C THR A 567 -22.60 -5.96 1.03
N LEU A 568 -22.64 -4.63 1.23
CA LEU A 568 -22.31 -3.65 0.21
C LEU A 568 -20.85 -3.77 -0.25
N ALA A 569 -19.92 -3.99 0.68
CA ALA A 569 -18.51 -4.17 0.38
C ALA A 569 -18.29 -5.46 -0.44
N ALA A 570 -18.91 -6.57 -0.05
CA ALA A 570 -18.88 -7.81 -0.81
C ALA A 570 -19.54 -7.68 -2.20
N ALA A 571 -20.66 -6.96 -2.30
CA ALA A 571 -21.30 -6.65 -3.57
C ALA A 571 -20.43 -5.76 -4.47
N TYR A 572 -19.66 -4.82 -3.90
CA TYR A 572 -18.68 -4.04 -4.66
C TYR A 572 -17.57 -4.92 -5.23
N VAL A 573 -17.05 -5.88 -4.45
CA VAL A 573 -16.10 -6.89 -4.95
C VAL A 573 -16.75 -7.70 -6.09
N ALA A 574 -18.03 -8.07 -5.98
CA ALA A 574 -18.73 -8.77 -7.05
C ALA A 574 -18.89 -7.95 -8.34
N LEU A 575 -19.12 -6.64 -8.21
CA LEU A 575 -19.25 -5.73 -9.34
C LEU A 575 -17.92 -5.46 -10.04
N ALA A 576 -16.85 -5.27 -9.25
CA ALA A 576 -15.51 -4.96 -9.73
C ALA A 576 -14.48 -5.82 -9.01
N PRO A 577 -14.38 -7.12 -9.33
CA PRO A 577 -13.46 -8.03 -8.65
C PRO A 577 -12.02 -7.65 -8.93
N PRO A 578 -11.15 -7.66 -7.90
CA PRO A 578 -9.73 -7.43 -8.07
C PRO A 578 -9.06 -8.57 -8.85
N ALA A 579 -7.99 -8.25 -9.56
CA ALA A 579 -7.13 -9.18 -10.28
C ALA A 579 -6.22 -9.94 -9.31
N VAL A 580 -6.83 -10.70 -8.39
CA VAL A 580 -6.14 -11.38 -7.27
C VAL A 580 -5.01 -12.32 -7.71
N ASP A 581 -5.15 -12.97 -8.86
CA ASP A 581 -4.13 -13.87 -9.42
C ASP A 581 -2.98 -13.13 -10.16
N SER A 582 -3.04 -11.80 -10.30
CA SER A 582 -1.93 -11.01 -10.86
C SER A 582 -0.77 -10.84 -9.87
N VAL A 583 -1.05 -10.95 -8.56
CA VAL A 583 -0.05 -10.83 -7.51
C VAL A 583 0.74 -12.13 -7.44
N ARG A 584 1.99 -12.08 -7.91
CA ARG A 584 2.94 -13.19 -7.81
C ARG A 584 4.01 -12.84 -6.79
N ILE A 585 4.27 -13.74 -5.85
CA ILE A 585 5.42 -13.60 -4.95
C ILE A 585 6.68 -13.80 -5.81
N PRO A 586 7.61 -12.83 -5.86
CA PRO A 586 8.82 -12.90 -6.67
C PRO A 586 9.84 -13.85 -6.03
N LEU A 587 9.50 -15.14 -5.92
CA LEU A 587 10.48 -16.16 -5.57
C LEU A 587 11.32 -16.43 -6.81
N LYS A 588 12.63 -16.26 -6.68
CA LYS A 588 13.59 -16.52 -7.75
C LYS A 588 13.58 -18.02 -8.06
N ALA A 589 13.17 -18.39 -9.26
CA ALA A 589 13.27 -19.77 -9.72
C ALA A 589 14.75 -20.18 -9.74
N SER A 590 15.07 -21.31 -9.13
CA SER A 590 16.44 -21.82 -9.15
C SER A 590 16.61 -22.79 -10.30
N ARG A 591 17.56 -22.51 -11.18
CA ARG A 591 17.93 -23.43 -12.27
C ARG A 591 18.72 -24.63 -11.76
N ARG A 592 19.29 -24.56 -10.54
CA ARG A 592 20.11 -25.64 -9.97
C ARG A 592 19.19 -26.71 -9.38
N ARG A 593 19.14 -27.88 -10.03
CA ARG A 593 18.32 -29.03 -9.59
C ARG A 593 18.55 -29.39 -8.12
N PHE A 594 19.80 -29.35 -7.66
CA PHE A 594 20.17 -29.70 -6.30
C PHE A 594 19.40 -28.91 -5.22
N GLU A 595 19.13 -27.61 -5.42
CA GLU A 595 18.51 -26.74 -4.41
C GLU A 595 17.03 -27.03 -4.10
N TRP A 596 16.38 -27.86 -4.93
CA TRP A 596 14.98 -28.27 -4.74
C TRP A 596 14.81 -29.78 -4.77
N LEU A 597 15.62 -30.49 -5.56
CA LEU A 597 15.55 -31.94 -5.69
C LEU A 597 16.12 -32.65 -4.47
N ALA A 598 17.24 -32.18 -3.88
CA ALA A 598 17.84 -32.87 -2.75
C ALA A 598 16.93 -32.88 -1.50
N PRO A 599 16.30 -31.75 -1.09
CA PRO A 599 15.31 -31.77 -0.02
C PRO A 599 14.09 -32.64 -0.36
N LEU A 600 13.60 -32.58 -1.61
CA LEU A 600 12.45 -33.36 -2.04
C LEU A 600 12.72 -34.87 -1.97
N VAL A 601 13.85 -35.33 -2.53
CA VAL A 601 14.25 -36.74 -2.49
C VAL A 601 14.51 -37.21 -1.06
N ALA A 602 15.03 -36.35 -0.18
CA ALA A 602 15.17 -36.69 1.24
C ALA A 602 13.80 -36.92 1.90
N VAL A 603 12.82 -36.05 1.62
CA VAL A 603 11.44 -36.23 2.10
C VAL A 603 10.83 -37.50 1.52
N ASP A 604 10.99 -37.76 0.22
CA ASP A 604 10.55 -39.00 -0.41
C ASP A 604 11.16 -40.24 0.25
N GLY A 605 12.46 -40.20 0.59
CA GLY A 605 13.14 -41.27 1.31
C GLY A 605 12.55 -41.51 2.69
N VAL A 606 12.22 -40.46 3.44
CA VAL A 606 11.55 -40.57 4.75
C VAL A 606 10.16 -41.18 4.61
N PHE A 607 9.37 -40.74 3.61
CA PHE A 607 8.06 -41.32 3.32
C PHE A 607 8.16 -42.80 2.94
N ALA A 608 9.14 -43.18 2.12
CA ALA A 608 9.37 -44.57 1.75
C ALA A 608 9.71 -45.44 2.96
N VAL A 609 10.63 -44.99 3.84
CA VAL A 609 10.98 -45.70 5.08
C VAL A 609 9.76 -45.82 6.00
N PHE A 610 8.97 -44.75 6.13
CA PHE A 610 7.75 -44.75 6.92
C PHE A 610 6.71 -45.73 6.38
N LEU A 611 6.50 -45.78 5.07
CA LEU A 611 5.59 -46.73 4.42
C LEU A 611 6.07 -48.17 4.58
N VAL A 612 7.38 -48.43 4.54
CA VAL A 612 7.94 -49.75 4.85
C VAL A 612 7.62 -50.13 6.31
N ALA A 613 7.82 -49.22 7.26
CA ALA A 613 7.49 -49.47 8.66
C ALA A 613 5.98 -49.72 8.88
N GLN A 614 5.12 -49.02 8.16
CA GLN A 614 3.67 -49.28 8.18
C GLN A 614 3.33 -50.64 7.59
N ALA A 615 3.95 -51.01 6.46
CA ALA A 615 3.73 -52.31 5.83
C ALA A 615 4.19 -53.45 6.75
N THR A 616 5.35 -53.33 7.41
CA THR A 616 5.82 -54.34 8.36
C THR A 616 4.90 -54.47 9.57
N ALA A 617 4.36 -53.36 10.08
CA ALA A 617 3.36 -53.37 11.13
C ALA A 617 2.05 -54.06 10.70
N LEU A 618 1.60 -53.81 9.46
CA LEU A 618 0.38 -54.40 8.91
C LEU A 618 0.52 -55.91 8.68
N PHE A 619 1.64 -56.37 8.11
CA PHE A 619 1.89 -57.79 7.83
C PHE A 619 2.35 -58.59 9.07
N GLY A 620 3.03 -57.95 10.02
CA GLY A 620 3.50 -58.60 11.25
C GLY A 620 2.40 -58.91 12.27
N GLY A 621 1.21 -58.31 12.12
CA GLY A 621 0.07 -58.53 13.00
C GLY A 621 0.27 -58.03 14.43
N HIS A 622 -0.67 -58.36 15.32
CA HIS A 622 -0.70 -57.82 16.69
C HIS A 622 0.50 -58.26 17.55
N ALA A 623 1.04 -59.47 17.32
CA ALA A 623 2.16 -60.01 18.10
C ALA A 623 3.45 -59.22 17.83
N TYR A 624 3.79 -59.01 16.55
CA TYR A 624 4.93 -58.21 16.15
C TYR A 624 4.85 -56.79 16.73
N LEU A 625 3.68 -56.17 16.64
CA LEU A 625 3.51 -54.80 17.10
C LEU A 625 3.72 -54.66 18.62
N ARG A 626 3.21 -55.62 19.39
CA ARG A 626 3.33 -55.66 20.85
C ARG A 626 4.77 -55.94 21.29
N GLU A 627 5.48 -56.84 20.61
CA GLU A 627 6.90 -57.12 20.89
C GLU A 627 7.81 -55.94 20.57
N THR A 628 7.52 -55.21 19.49
CA THR A 628 8.41 -54.13 19.01
C THR A 628 8.17 -52.80 19.73
N THR A 629 6.90 -52.46 20.01
CA THR A 629 6.52 -51.14 20.55
C THR A 629 6.07 -51.17 22.01
N GLY A 630 5.74 -52.35 22.54
CA GLY A 630 5.09 -52.50 23.85
C GLY A 630 3.63 -52.04 23.90
N LEU A 631 3.10 -51.48 22.80
CA LEU A 631 1.73 -50.97 22.73
C LEU A 631 0.75 -52.08 22.32
N THR A 632 -0.49 -51.96 22.79
CA THR A 632 -1.59 -52.73 22.19
C THR A 632 -1.90 -52.18 20.80
N TYR A 633 -2.55 -52.98 19.94
CA TYR A 633 -2.94 -52.51 18.61
C TYR A 633 -3.84 -51.27 18.69
N ALA A 634 -4.77 -51.24 19.64
CA ALA A 634 -5.63 -50.09 19.93
C ALA A 634 -4.82 -48.84 20.36
N ASP A 635 -3.79 -49.04 21.18
CA ASP A 635 -2.94 -47.94 21.66
C ASP A 635 -2.02 -47.38 20.56
N TYR A 636 -1.48 -48.26 19.72
CA TYR A 636 -0.67 -47.86 18.58
C TYR A 636 -1.48 -47.04 17.57
N VAL A 637 -2.72 -47.45 17.33
CA VAL A 637 -3.57 -46.82 16.31
C VAL A 637 -3.93 -45.38 16.69
N HIS A 638 -4.09 -45.03 17.97
CA HIS A 638 -4.39 -43.64 18.38
C HIS A 638 -3.18 -42.69 18.36
N GLN A 639 -1.96 -43.21 18.53
CA GLN A 639 -0.78 -42.37 18.57
C GLN A 639 -0.41 -41.80 17.19
N GLY A 640 -0.12 -40.50 17.15
CA GLY A 640 0.39 -39.83 15.95
C GLY A 640 -0.63 -39.62 14.83
N PHE A 641 -1.91 -39.88 15.04
CA PHE A 641 -2.94 -39.65 14.00
C PHE A 641 -2.98 -38.19 13.52
N GLY A 642 -3.04 -37.22 14.45
CA GLY A 642 -2.98 -35.81 14.09
C GLY A 642 -1.67 -35.41 13.37
N GLN A 643 -0.58 -36.16 13.59
CA GLN A 643 0.69 -35.93 12.91
C GLN A 643 0.61 -36.36 11.43
N LEU A 644 -0.19 -37.39 11.09
CA LEU A 644 -0.39 -37.82 9.71
C LEU A 644 -1.14 -36.77 8.89
N THR A 645 -2.21 -36.18 9.45
CA THR A 645 -2.90 -35.06 8.80
C THR A 645 -1.98 -33.85 8.61
N VAL A 646 -1.15 -33.53 9.62
CA VAL A 646 -0.14 -32.47 9.48
C VAL A 646 0.89 -32.82 8.40
N ALA A 647 1.30 -34.08 8.29
CA ALA A 647 2.20 -34.54 7.23
C ALA A 647 1.56 -34.38 5.85
N THR A 648 0.28 -34.71 5.67
CA THR A 648 -0.45 -34.52 4.41
C THR A 648 -0.50 -33.03 4.02
N ILE A 649 -0.81 -32.12 4.96
CA ILE A 649 -0.82 -30.66 4.72
C ILE A 649 0.58 -30.14 4.40
N LEU A 650 1.61 -30.59 5.13
CA LEU A 650 2.99 -30.21 4.89
C LEU A 650 3.45 -30.69 3.51
N THR A 651 3.02 -31.88 3.09
CA THR A 651 3.31 -32.42 1.76
C THR A 651 2.72 -31.55 0.66
N LEU A 652 1.46 -31.11 0.77
CA LEU A 652 0.88 -30.15 -0.17
C LEU A 652 1.68 -28.83 -0.22
N THR A 653 2.22 -28.39 0.92
CA THR A 653 3.08 -27.20 1.00
C THR A 653 4.42 -27.42 0.30
N VAL A 654 5.06 -28.58 0.49
CA VAL A 654 6.29 -28.98 -0.21
C VAL A 654 6.06 -29.06 -1.71
N ILE A 655 4.95 -29.67 -2.14
CA ILE A 655 4.57 -29.76 -3.55
C ILE A 655 4.40 -28.35 -4.15
N ALA A 656 3.68 -27.46 -3.47
CA ALA A 656 3.49 -26.09 -3.92
C ALA A 656 4.82 -25.31 -3.99
N TRP A 657 5.71 -25.49 -3.01
CA TRP A 657 7.03 -24.86 -2.98
C TRP A 657 7.91 -25.31 -4.13
N VAL A 658 8.03 -26.62 -4.39
CA VAL A 658 8.81 -27.15 -5.51
C VAL A 658 8.20 -26.74 -6.85
N ALA A 659 6.86 -26.81 -6.99
CA ALA A 659 6.17 -26.41 -8.22
C ALA A 659 6.45 -24.95 -8.59
N HIS A 660 6.66 -24.08 -7.60
CA HIS A 660 7.02 -22.67 -7.81
C HIS A 660 8.52 -22.46 -8.03
N LYS A 661 9.39 -23.19 -7.33
CA LYS A 661 10.85 -23.02 -7.38
C LYS A 661 11.51 -23.68 -8.59
N ALA A 662 10.96 -24.79 -9.07
CA ALA A 662 11.58 -25.65 -10.09
C ALA A 662 10.91 -25.50 -11.47
N PRO A 663 11.71 -25.38 -12.56
CA PRO A 663 11.17 -25.36 -13.91
C PRO A 663 10.44 -26.67 -14.26
N ALA A 664 9.49 -26.61 -15.18
CA ALA A 664 8.74 -27.78 -15.59
C ALA A 664 9.59 -28.75 -16.41
N ASP A 665 10.05 -29.83 -15.79
CA ASP A 665 10.73 -30.95 -16.43
C ASP A 665 10.24 -32.32 -15.90
N LEU A 666 10.66 -33.39 -16.58
CA LEU A 666 10.27 -34.76 -16.25
C LEU A 666 10.71 -35.16 -14.84
N VAL A 667 11.91 -34.76 -14.42
CA VAL A 667 12.48 -35.12 -13.11
C VAL A 667 11.66 -34.51 -11.98
N ARG A 668 11.31 -33.22 -12.09
CA ARG A 668 10.43 -32.55 -11.13
C ARG A 668 9.08 -33.27 -11.05
N ASN A 669 8.48 -33.57 -12.19
CA ASN A 669 7.15 -34.20 -12.22
C ASN A 669 7.16 -35.62 -11.64
N LEU A 670 8.22 -36.41 -11.89
CA LEU A 670 8.39 -37.74 -11.31
C LEU A 670 8.58 -37.69 -9.80
N ALA A 671 9.45 -36.80 -9.29
CA ALA A 671 9.69 -36.68 -7.86
C ALA A 671 8.45 -36.17 -7.11
N LEU A 672 7.77 -35.15 -7.63
CA LEU A 672 6.48 -34.69 -7.06
C LEU A 672 5.38 -35.75 -7.16
N GLY A 673 5.36 -36.52 -8.24
CA GLY A 673 4.45 -37.65 -8.42
C GLY A 673 4.70 -38.74 -7.37
N ALA A 674 5.96 -39.10 -7.12
CA ALA A 674 6.34 -40.07 -6.09
C ALA A 674 5.88 -39.62 -4.70
N LEU A 675 6.17 -38.37 -4.33
CA LEU A 675 5.72 -37.79 -3.06
C LEU A 675 4.19 -37.87 -2.92
N ALA A 676 3.46 -37.46 -3.95
CA ALA A 676 1.99 -37.44 -3.92
C ALA A 676 1.38 -38.84 -3.87
N VAL A 677 1.94 -39.82 -4.60
CA VAL A 677 1.50 -41.23 -4.52
C VAL A 677 1.76 -41.81 -3.14
N MET A 678 2.96 -41.61 -2.58
CA MET A 678 3.26 -42.08 -1.22
C MET A 678 2.34 -41.42 -0.19
N THR A 679 2.06 -40.13 -0.34
CA THR A 679 1.11 -39.41 0.52
C THR A 679 -0.30 -40.00 0.41
N LEU A 680 -0.75 -40.38 -0.78
CA LEU A 680 -2.05 -41.04 -0.94
C LEU A 680 -2.11 -42.38 -0.20
N VAL A 681 -1.02 -43.16 -0.24
CA VAL A 681 -0.92 -44.40 0.55
C VAL A 681 -0.96 -44.11 2.06
N VAL A 682 -0.26 -43.05 2.52
CA VAL A 682 -0.31 -42.60 3.92
C VAL A 682 -1.72 -42.19 4.33
N VAL A 683 -2.44 -41.45 3.48
CA VAL A 683 -3.84 -41.02 3.72
C VAL A 683 -4.75 -42.25 3.84
N VAL A 684 -4.65 -43.22 2.91
CA VAL A 684 -5.43 -44.46 2.97
C VAL A 684 -5.13 -45.25 4.24
N SER A 685 -3.85 -45.36 4.61
CA SER A 685 -3.44 -45.99 5.87
C SER A 685 -4.00 -45.24 7.10
N ALA A 686 -3.98 -43.91 7.08
CA ALA A 686 -4.50 -43.07 8.16
C ALA A 686 -6.01 -43.24 8.33
N LEU A 687 -6.79 -43.28 7.23
CA LEU A 687 -8.23 -43.52 7.26
C LEU A 687 -8.55 -44.92 7.78
N TYR A 688 -7.80 -45.95 7.36
CA TYR A 688 -7.97 -47.31 7.87
C TYR A 688 -7.64 -47.42 9.36
N ARG A 689 -6.55 -46.77 9.80
CA ARG A 689 -6.23 -46.68 11.23
C ARG A 689 -7.36 -46.00 12.00
N MET A 690 -7.90 -44.92 11.46
CA MET A 690 -8.99 -44.19 12.10
C MET A 690 -10.26 -45.03 12.20
N SER A 691 -10.62 -45.79 11.16
CA SER A 691 -11.80 -46.66 11.21
C SER A 691 -11.68 -47.74 12.29
N VAL A 692 -10.52 -48.37 12.41
CA VAL A 692 -10.23 -49.35 13.48
C VAL A 692 -10.30 -48.69 14.87
N TYR A 693 -9.80 -47.46 14.99
CA TYR A 693 -9.87 -46.71 16.25
C TYR A 693 -11.30 -46.35 16.63
N GLU A 694 -12.11 -45.94 15.65
CA GLU A 694 -13.52 -45.62 15.82
C GLU A 694 -14.33 -46.88 16.16
N GLU A 695 -14.01 -48.05 15.62
CA GLU A 695 -14.60 -49.33 16.03
C GLU A 695 -14.31 -49.65 17.51
N ALA A 696 -13.06 -49.47 17.95
CA ALA A 696 -12.63 -49.81 19.32
C ALA A 696 -13.12 -48.80 20.38
N TYR A 697 -13.01 -47.49 20.12
CA TYR A 697 -13.26 -46.42 21.09
C TYR A 697 -14.46 -45.54 20.76
N GLY A 698 -15.10 -45.75 19.61
CA GLY A 698 -16.33 -45.08 19.23
C GLY A 698 -16.11 -43.83 18.41
N PHE A 699 -17.22 -43.26 17.96
CA PHE A 699 -17.19 -42.03 17.18
C PHE A 699 -17.24 -40.81 18.08
N THR A 700 -16.48 -39.79 17.70
CA THR A 700 -16.62 -38.43 18.25
C THR A 700 -16.71 -37.44 17.10
N ARG A 701 -17.22 -36.22 17.38
CA ARG A 701 -17.29 -35.14 16.38
C ARG A 701 -15.92 -34.86 15.77
N LEU A 702 -14.88 -34.83 16.62
CA LEU A 702 -13.51 -34.63 16.17
C LEU A 702 -13.02 -35.80 15.31
N ARG A 703 -13.27 -37.05 15.71
CA ARG A 703 -12.83 -38.21 14.94
C ARG A 703 -13.47 -38.24 13.55
N LEU A 704 -14.79 -38.13 13.50
CA LEU A 704 -15.55 -38.09 12.26
C LEU A 704 -15.13 -36.92 11.36
N LEU A 705 -14.94 -35.73 11.93
CA LEU A 705 -14.47 -34.56 11.19
C LEU A 705 -13.09 -34.80 10.59
N VAL A 706 -12.14 -35.35 11.35
CA VAL A 706 -10.80 -35.62 10.82
C VAL A 706 -10.86 -36.72 9.76
N SER A 707 -11.68 -37.76 9.90
CA SER A 707 -11.87 -38.80 8.86
C SER A 707 -12.34 -38.20 7.53
N VAL A 708 -13.37 -37.34 7.57
CA VAL A 708 -13.87 -36.66 6.37
C VAL A 708 -12.84 -35.67 5.80
N PHE A 709 -12.15 -34.93 6.67
CA PHE A 709 -11.15 -33.95 6.28
C PHE A 709 -9.90 -34.60 5.66
N GLU A 710 -9.40 -35.69 6.23
CA GLU A 710 -8.28 -36.48 5.70
C GLU A 710 -8.65 -37.12 4.36
N GLY A 711 -9.88 -37.63 4.23
CA GLY A 711 -10.40 -38.11 2.95
C GLY A 711 -10.45 -37.01 1.89
N TRP A 712 -10.91 -35.81 2.25
CA TRP A 712 -10.87 -34.64 1.37
C TRP A 712 -9.44 -34.25 0.97
N LEU A 713 -8.48 -34.24 1.91
CA LEU A 713 -7.07 -34.01 1.60
C LEU A 713 -6.51 -35.07 0.63
N GLY A 714 -6.88 -36.34 0.80
CA GLY A 714 -6.54 -37.41 -0.15
C GLY A 714 -7.05 -37.13 -1.56
N VAL A 715 -8.30 -36.65 -1.67
CA VAL A 715 -8.86 -36.21 -2.97
C VAL A 715 -8.08 -35.00 -3.52
N VAL A 716 -7.68 -34.05 -2.68
CA VAL A 716 -6.83 -32.92 -3.12
C VAL A 716 -5.47 -33.41 -3.63
N VAL A 717 -4.82 -34.36 -2.96
CA VAL A 717 -3.57 -34.99 -3.42
C VAL A 717 -3.78 -35.69 -4.77
N LEU A 718 -4.91 -36.38 -4.95
CA LEU A 718 -5.28 -36.97 -6.24
C LEU A 718 -5.45 -35.90 -7.34
N LEU A 719 -6.11 -34.78 -7.03
CA LEU A 719 -6.23 -33.66 -7.97
C LEU A 719 -4.88 -33.03 -8.31
N VAL A 720 -3.94 -32.97 -7.36
CA VAL A 720 -2.57 -32.54 -7.59
C VAL A 720 -1.86 -33.46 -8.59
N LEU A 721 -2.01 -34.78 -8.46
CA LEU A 721 -1.49 -35.75 -9.43
C LEU A 721 -2.08 -35.52 -10.83
N VAL A 722 -3.41 -35.34 -10.91
CA VAL A 722 -4.10 -35.07 -12.18
C VAL A 722 -3.64 -33.73 -12.79
N ALA A 723 -3.50 -32.68 -12.00
CA ALA A 723 -3.01 -31.38 -12.46
C ALA A 723 -1.56 -31.44 -12.96
N GLY A 724 -0.71 -32.22 -12.28
CA GLY A 724 0.66 -32.51 -12.69
C GLY A 724 0.72 -33.24 -14.03
N ALA A 725 -0.13 -34.26 -14.22
CA ALA A 725 -0.24 -35.02 -15.46
C ALA A 725 -0.79 -34.17 -16.63
N LEU A 726 -1.77 -33.30 -16.38
CA LEU A 726 -2.39 -32.45 -17.39
C LEU A 726 -1.58 -31.19 -17.73
N GLY A 727 -0.57 -30.84 -16.91
CA GLY A 727 0.26 -29.65 -17.09
C GLY A 727 -0.44 -28.31 -16.80
N ARG A 728 -1.61 -28.35 -16.14
CA ARG A 728 -2.45 -27.16 -15.84
C ARG A 728 -3.04 -27.29 -14.45
N ALA A 729 -2.80 -26.28 -13.60
CA ALA A 729 -3.22 -26.27 -12.20
C ALA A 729 -4.25 -25.18 -11.85
N GLY A 730 -4.63 -24.31 -12.80
CA GLY A 730 -5.52 -23.18 -12.52
C GLY A 730 -6.96 -23.55 -12.13
N TRP A 731 -7.35 -24.81 -12.33
CA TRP A 731 -8.65 -25.35 -11.92
C TRP A 731 -8.60 -26.07 -10.56
N LEU A 732 -7.41 -26.34 -10.01
CA LEU A 732 -7.23 -27.19 -8.84
C LEU A 732 -7.85 -26.58 -7.58
N VAL A 733 -7.48 -25.34 -7.25
CA VAL A 733 -7.96 -24.64 -6.04
C VAL A 733 -9.48 -24.49 -6.02
N PRO A 734 -10.15 -23.94 -7.06
CA PRO A 734 -11.60 -23.81 -7.03
C PRO A 734 -12.31 -25.17 -6.98
N THR A 735 -11.77 -26.20 -7.62
CA THR A 735 -12.35 -27.56 -7.54
C THR A 735 -12.17 -28.18 -6.15
N ALA A 736 -11.02 -27.99 -5.50
CA ALA A 736 -10.79 -28.45 -4.13
C ALA A 736 -11.78 -27.83 -3.15
N VAL A 737 -12.05 -26.52 -3.27
CA VAL A 737 -13.05 -25.81 -2.44
C VAL A 737 -14.45 -26.36 -2.67
N ARG A 738 -14.85 -26.58 -3.93
CA ARG A 738 -16.16 -27.20 -4.26
C ARG A 738 -16.30 -28.59 -3.67
N LEU A 739 -15.28 -29.44 -3.80
CA LEU A 739 -15.30 -30.79 -3.24
C LEU A 739 -15.37 -30.77 -1.71
N GLY A 740 -14.67 -29.83 -1.06
CA GLY A 740 -14.76 -29.65 0.39
C GLY A 740 -16.17 -29.23 0.81
N ALA A 741 -16.77 -28.30 0.07
CA ALA A 741 -18.15 -27.87 0.30
C ALA A 741 -19.18 -28.99 0.07
N VAL A 742 -19.02 -29.81 -0.97
CA VAL A 742 -19.86 -31.00 -1.21
C VAL A 742 -19.67 -32.04 -0.10
N GLY A 743 -18.43 -32.28 0.35
CA GLY A 743 -18.14 -33.20 1.46
C GLY A 743 -18.78 -32.74 2.77
N LEU A 744 -18.68 -31.45 3.10
CA LEU A 744 -19.33 -30.86 4.27
C LEU A 744 -20.86 -30.90 4.17
N LEU A 745 -21.43 -30.61 3.00
CA LEU A 745 -22.86 -30.76 2.77
C LEU A 745 -23.31 -32.21 2.95
N GLY A 746 -22.55 -33.17 2.40
CA GLY A 746 -22.82 -34.60 2.57
C GLY A 746 -22.81 -35.00 4.05
N LEU A 747 -21.80 -34.57 4.81
CA LEU A 747 -21.71 -34.80 6.24
C LEU A 747 -22.91 -34.19 6.99
N ALA A 748 -23.31 -32.95 6.66
CA ALA A 748 -24.46 -32.29 7.25
C ALA A 748 -25.78 -33.00 6.93
N VAL A 749 -25.96 -33.47 5.69
CA VAL A 749 -27.14 -34.23 5.26
C VAL A 749 -27.26 -35.56 6.00
N LEU A 750 -26.14 -36.28 6.19
CA LEU A 750 -26.08 -37.55 6.91
C LEU A 750 -26.44 -37.45 8.41
N ASN A 751 -26.58 -36.23 8.95
CA ASN A 751 -26.81 -35.98 10.36
C ASN A 751 -25.70 -36.57 11.25
N PRO A 752 -24.56 -35.89 11.37
CA PRO A 752 -23.37 -36.48 11.99
C PRO A 752 -23.56 -36.75 13.48
N ASP A 753 -24.29 -35.90 14.21
CA ASP A 753 -24.54 -36.10 15.64
C ASP A 753 -25.46 -37.31 15.88
N LEU A 754 -26.50 -37.50 15.06
CA LEU A 754 -27.32 -38.72 15.10
C LEU A 754 -26.51 -39.97 14.76
N TRP A 755 -25.70 -39.90 13.70
CA TRP A 755 -24.88 -41.00 13.26
C TRP A 755 -23.87 -41.43 14.33
N ILE A 756 -23.24 -40.46 15.01
CA ILE A 756 -22.34 -40.70 16.15
C ILE A 756 -23.10 -41.42 17.29
N ALA A 757 -24.30 -40.96 17.63
CA ALA A 757 -25.10 -41.57 18.68
C ALA A 757 -25.48 -43.02 18.31
N GLU A 758 -26.01 -43.27 17.12
CA GLU A 758 -26.41 -44.61 16.69
C GLU A 758 -25.23 -45.59 16.66
N HIS A 759 -24.08 -45.19 16.14
CA HIS A 759 -22.91 -46.09 16.05
C HIS A 759 -22.27 -46.36 17.41
N ASN A 760 -22.25 -45.37 18.31
CA ASN A 760 -21.77 -45.57 19.67
C ASN A 760 -22.69 -46.46 20.50
N LEU A 761 -24.00 -46.39 20.27
CA LEU A 761 -24.96 -47.24 20.97
C LEU A 761 -25.01 -48.66 20.38
N ALA A 762 -24.89 -48.80 19.06
CA ALA A 762 -24.91 -50.10 18.39
C ALA A 762 -23.73 -51.03 18.79
N ARG A 763 -22.60 -50.46 19.20
CA ARG A 763 -21.42 -51.22 19.63
C ARG A 763 -21.42 -51.63 21.09
N GLN A 764 -22.44 -51.27 21.88
CA GLN A 764 -22.45 -51.48 23.33
C GLN A 764 -22.13 -52.93 23.74
N ASP A 765 -22.61 -53.92 22.97
CA ASP A 765 -22.41 -55.35 23.28
C ASP A 765 -21.08 -55.91 22.77
N THR A 766 -20.38 -55.20 21.89
CA THR A 766 -19.16 -55.69 21.20
C THR A 766 -17.92 -54.83 21.48
N ALA A 767 -18.07 -53.69 22.15
CA ALA A 767 -17.00 -52.74 22.38
C ALA A 767 -16.05 -53.20 23.49
N THR A 768 -14.75 -52.96 23.27
CA THR A 768 -13.69 -53.14 24.28
C THR A 768 -13.70 -52.08 25.38
N VAL A 769 -14.32 -50.92 25.11
CA VAL A 769 -14.41 -49.77 26.03
C VAL A 769 -15.90 -49.42 26.18
N PRO A 770 -16.39 -49.16 27.41
CA PRO A 770 -17.79 -48.82 27.64
C PRO A 770 -18.21 -47.54 26.89
N VAL A 771 -19.52 -47.43 26.64
CA VAL A 771 -20.10 -46.27 25.96
C VAL A 771 -20.04 -45.05 26.88
N ASP A 772 -19.48 -43.96 26.39
CA ASP A 772 -19.44 -42.68 27.11
C ASP A 772 -20.78 -41.94 26.98
N TYR A 773 -21.68 -42.20 27.92
CA TYR A 773 -23.00 -41.54 27.97
C TYR A 773 -22.91 -40.04 28.27
N ALA A 774 -21.86 -39.56 28.94
CA ALA A 774 -21.66 -38.13 29.16
C ALA A 774 -21.40 -37.43 27.83
N TYR A 775 -20.47 -37.96 27.04
CA TYR A 775 -20.18 -37.44 25.71
C TYR A 775 -21.43 -37.43 24.80
N LEU A 776 -22.27 -38.47 24.86
CA LEU A 776 -23.53 -38.51 24.12
C LEU A 776 -24.53 -37.43 24.58
N GLY A 777 -24.48 -37.02 25.85
CA GLY A 777 -25.29 -35.92 26.39
C GLY A 777 -24.89 -34.55 25.84
N GLY A 778 -23.62 -34.36 25.46
CA GLY A 778 -23.13 -33.14 24.81
C GLY A 778 -23.43 -33.04 23.30
N LEU A 779 -24.13 -34.02 22.72
CA LEU A 779 -24.58 -33.97 21.33
C LEU A 779 -25.70 -32.93 21.12
N SER A 780 -25.97 -32.51 19.88
CA SER A 780 -27.06 -31.56 19.60
C SER A 780 -28.43 -32.25 19.64
N ALA A 781 -29.51 -31.47 19.53
CA ALA A 781 -30.87 -32.00 19.47
C ALA A 781 -31.08 -33.00 18.31
N ASP A 782 -30.25 -32.92 17.27
CA ASP A 782 -30.25 -33.86 16.15
C ASP A 782 -30.01 -35.33 16.57
N ALA A 783 -29.32 -35.59 17.68
CA ALA A 783 -29.03 -36.94 18.18
C ALA A 783 -30.18 -37.57 18.99
N TYR A 784 -31.16 -36.77 19.40
CA TYR A 784 -32.25 -37.20 20.27
C TYR A 784 -33.01 -38.45 19.80
N PRO A 785 -33.29 -38.66 18.49
CA PRO A 785 -33.94 -39.88 18.00
C PRO A 785 -33.21 -41.18 18.34
N ALA A 786 -31.89 -41.16 18.47
CA ALA A 786 -31.11 -42.32 18.91
C ALA A 786 -31.18 -42.47 20.43
N LEU A 787 -31.00 -41.37 21.17
CA LEU A 787 -31.00 -41.35 22.63
C LEU A 787 -32.36 -41.79 23.20
N TRP A 788 -33.45 -41.39 22.54
CA TRP A 788 -34.82 -41.76 22.88
C TRP A 788 -35.04 -43.27 23.05
N LYS A 789 -34.34 -44.08 22.25
CA LYS A 789 -34.47 -45.54 22.20
C LYS A 789 -33.79 -46.23 23.39
N LEU A 790 -33.05 -45.50 24.23
CA LEU A 790 -32.32 -46.07 25.35
C LEU A 790 -33.24 -46.57 26.47
N PRO A 791 -32.87 -47.66 27.17
CA PRO A 791 -33.54 -48.08 28.39
C PRO A 791 -33.42 -47.02 29.50
N GLN A 792 -34.21 -47.16 30.57
CA GLN A 792 -34.37 -46.09 31.58
C GLN A 792 -33.12 -45.68 32.35
N PRO A 793 -32.18 -46.57 32.76
CA PRO A 793 -30.98 -46.10 33.46
C PRO A 793 -30.06 -45.33 32.50
N GLU A 794 -29.83 -45.82 31.27
CA GLU A 794 -28.95 -45.16 30.31
C GLU A 794 -29.53 -43.84 29.80
N PHE A 795 -30.83 -43.78 29.52
CA PHE A 795 -31.52 -42.55 29.10
C PHE A 795 -31.41 -41.46 30.18
N ALA A 796 -31.56 -41.83 31.45
CA ALA A 796 -31.39 -40.89 32.56
C ALA A 796 -29.95 -40.38 32.65
N CYS A 797 -28.96 -41.24 32.40
CA CYS A 797 -27.55 -40.84 32.40
C CYS A 797 -27.15 -39.90 31.27
N VAL A 798 -27.74 -40.06 30.08
CA VAL A 798 -27.45 -39.16 28.96
C VAL A 798 -28.15 -37.81 29.14
N THR A 799 -29.41 -37.81 29.56
CA THR A 799 -30.23 -36.59 29.58
C THR A 799 -30.11 -35.78 30.87
N GLY A 800 -29.77 -36.42 31.99
CA GLY A 800 -29.72 -35.76 33.30
C GLY A 800 -28.39 -35.11 33.66
N THR A 801 -27.38 -35.12 32.78
CA THR A 801 -26.12 -34.37 32.94
C THR A 801 -26.31 -32.86 32.76
N GLY A 802 -27.39 -32.43 32.11
CA GLY A 802 -27.65 -31.03 31.79
C GLY A 802 -26.83 -30.48 30.61
N GLU A 803 -26.02 -31.32 29.96
CA GLU A 803 -25.28 -30.93 28.75
C GLU A 803 -26.18 -30.83 27.51
N LEU A 804 -27.23 -31.65 27.46
CA LEU A 804 -28.23 -31.64 26.40
C LEU A 804 -29.24 -30.50 26.62
N THR A 805 -28.93 -29.32 26.09
CA THR A 805 -29.81 -28.14 26.19
C THR A 805 -30.84 -28.12 25.06
N LEU A 806 -32.12 -28.22 25.40
CA LEU A 806 -33.24 -28.08 24.47
C LEU A 806 -33.91 -26.72 24.72
N PRO A 807 -33.81 -25.74 23.80
CA PRO A 807 -34.48 -24.45 23.92
C PRO A 807 -36.01 -24.59 23.90
N ASP A 808 -36.73 -23.69 24.58
CA ASP A 808 -38.19 -23.65 24.54
C ASP A 808 -38.72 -23.34 23.12
N ARG A 809 -39.92 -23.85 22.81
CA ARG A 809 -40.67 -23.51 21.58
C ARG A 809 -41.24 -22.10 21.70
N GLY A 810 -40.41 -21.09 21.47
CA GLY A 810 -40.80 -19.68 21.59
C GLY A 810 -41.11 -19.00 20.25
N ASP A 811 -40.12 -18.90 19.37
CA ASP A 811 -40.20 -18.12 18.12
C ASP A 811 -40.23 -19.04 16.88
N TRP A 812 -41.13 -18.79 15.94
CA TRP A 812 -41.21 -19.51 14.67
C TRP A 812 -40.01 -19.20 13.74
N LEU A 813 -39.38 -18.03 13.88
CA LEU A 813 -38.13 -17.72 13.19
C LEU A 813 -36.94 -18.53 13.74
N ASP A 814 -37.05 -19.06 14.95
CA ASP A 814 -36.10 -20.01 15.52
C ASP A 814 -36.40 -21.45 15.07
N TRP A 815 -37.33 -21.66 14.15
CA TRP A 815 -37.64 -23.02 13.71
C TRP A 815 -36.43 -23.67 13.03
N ASN A 816 -36.12 -24.88 13.49
CA ASN A 816 -35.08 -25.74 12.97
C ASN A 816 -35.58 -27.19 13.07
N HIS A 817 -35.37 -27.98 12.02
CA HIS A 817 -35.89 -29.34 11.91
C HIS A 817 -35.35 -30.25 13.01
N GLY A 818 -34.02 -30.38 13.14
CA GLY A 818 -33.38 -31.20 14.18
C GLY A 818 -33.85 -30.87 15.59
N ARG A 819 -33.88 -29.56 15.93
CA ARG A 819 -34.39 -29.09 17.23
C ARG A 819 -35.88 -29.39 17.42
N SER A 820 -36.70 -29.17 16.38
CA SER A 820 -38.14 -29.44 16.47
C SER A 820 -38.43 -30.91 16.75
N THR A 821 -37.73 -31.82 16.07
CA THR A 821 -37.85 -33.27 16.27
C THR A 821 -37.38 -33.68 17.66
N GLY A 822 -36.26 -33.13 18.15
CA GLY A 822 -35.79 -33.36 19.51
C GLY A 822 -36.80 -32.93 20.57
N LEU A 823 -37.45 -31.77 20.37
CA LEU A 823 -38.49 -31.26 21.26
C LEU A 823 -39.78 -32.10 21.22
N ASP A 824 -40.21 -32.59 20.05
CA ASP A 824 -41.40 -33.46 19.93
C ASP A 824 -41.21 -34.78 20.65
N LEU A 825 -40.01 -35.35 20.55
CA LEU A 825 -39.65 -36.54 21.29
C LEU A 825 -39.56 -36.21 22.79
N ALA A 826 -38.81 -35.19 23.20
CA ALA A 826 -38.70 -34.80 24.61
C ALA A 826 -40.06 -34.56 25.30
N ALA A 827 -41.06 -34.05 24.57
CA ALA A 827 -42.42 -33.90 25.09
C ALA A 827 -43.10 -35.24 25.45
N GLN A 828 -42.76 -36.33 24.76
CA GLN A 828 -43.31 -37.67 25.01
C GLN A 828 -42.60 -38.40 26.19
N ARG A 829 -41.33 -38.10 26.46
CA ARG A 829 -40.49 -38.71 27.52
C ARG A 829 -39.48 -37.63 27.91
N PRO A 830 -39.79 -36.86 28.94
CA PRO A 830 -38.99 -35.71 29.32
C PRO A 830 -37.57 -36.13 29.72
N PRO A 831 -36.56 -35.26 29.49
CA PRO A 831 -35.20 -35.50 29.96
C PRO A 831 -35.18 -35.70 31.47
N ALA A 832 -34.32 -36.60 31.94
CA ALA A 832 -34.22 -36.89 33.36
C ALA A 832 -33.68 -35.68 34.14
N THR A 833 -34.12 -35.53 35.38
CA THR A 833 -33.51 -34.56 36.29
C THR A 833 -32.15 -35.06 36.77
N THR A 834 -31.28 -34.15 37.22
CA THR A 834 -29.99 -34.50 37.85
C THR A 834 -30.15 -35.48 39.02
N ALA A 835 -31.26 -35.40 39.76
CA ALA A 835 -31.61 -36.34 40.82
C ALA A 835 -32.00 -37.73 40.30
N GLN A 836 -32.66 -37.81 39.14
CA GLN A 836 -32.99 -39.08 38.48
C GLN A 836 -31.74 -39.73 37.87
N ALA A 837 -30.82 -38.93 37.33
CA ALA A 837 -29.53 -39.43 36.86
C ALA A 837 -28.68 -39.99 38.01
N SER A 838 -28.58 -39.28 39.15
CA SER A 838 -27.83 -39.82 40.29
C SER A 838 -28.45 -41.10 40.85
N ALA A 839 -29.78 -41.20 40.89
CA ALA A 839 -30.50 -42.41 41.29
C ALA A 839 -30.32 -43.59 40.31
N ALA A 840 -30.06 -43.31 39.03
CA ALA A 840 -29.79 -44.33 38.01
C ALA A 840 -28.38 -44.92 38.06
N GLY A 841 -27.51 -44.46 38.97
CA GLY A 841 -26.16 -44.98 39.12
C GLY A 841 -25.23 -44.58 37.96
N CYS A 842 -25.36 -43.37 37.43
CA CYS A 842 -24.57 -42.93 36.28
C CYS A 842 -23.06 -42.89 36.56
N ASP A 843 -22.64 -42.61 37.80
CA ASP A 843 -21.22 -42.68 38.20
C ASP A 843 -20.64 -44.11 38.12
N THR A 844 -21.49 -45.14 38.24
CA THR A 844 -21.12 -46.55 38.08
C THR A 844 -21.22 -47.05 36.64
N LEU A 845 -22.05 -46.42 35.80
CA LEU A 845 -22.13 -46.70 34.36
C LEU A 845 -21.02 -45.99 33.56
N GLN A 846 -20.42 -44.93 34.13
CA GLN A 846 -19.28 -44.20 33.55
C GLN A 846 -17.90 -44.79 33.91
N ARG A 847 -17.81 -45.67 34.93
CA ARG A 847 -16.59 -46.41 35.28
C ARG A 847 -16.60 -47.78 34.62
#